data_AF-A0AAF5PQ03-F1
#
_entry.id   AF-A0AAF5PQ03-F1
#
_cell.length_a   1.000
_cell.length_b   1.000
_cell.length_c   1.000
_cell.angle_alpha   90.00
_cell.angle_beta   90.00
_cell.angle_gamma   90.00
#
_symmetry.space_group_name_H-M   'P 1'
#
loop_
_entity.id
_entity.type
_entity.pdbx_description
1 polymer ?
#
loop_
_entity_poly.entity_id
_entity_poly.type
_entity_poly.pdbx_seq_one_letter_code
_entity_poly.pdbx_strand_id
1 'polypeptide(L)'
;MEDDNATDIYKWMFYTKDEDNFNDEMEMESNGTLKKVELKIRSNVLGVRYCKEEPIEPMIIVLEKICLKTLPDKDGKFPFMLSFDSGSMTFFSKSEEQREEWMVKISTCSHRMAQAELDEIADNFFNTCTVSAFAPFATNSMNSFYLTNPVRKTYKFSISQNVSLHSRKIVCEEVMWESKLCTTLPIQMVKLYLKWCDEMSEQLKSRLWCVPNDYVDPIHDCLRHLSANQEIFMDSLEFLESYAGPSFRSSMEKFRVAFASVPTNLHLQQFSIEGHSYSYLTVGTASAIPLRFAHGGLTKQRVSLCSSVNNPKQVDHILDCRFYRRRRILQAAKYKIGELSRKIETDWHIADFGKVDKTGIQLLADIKQLHENLIDLISSFPIVSTLIDYLLHWSKTQGSMTRLSFEKEKHVITDSLDSQLDTIEAFLISLNTKMAVIDSVPNNEDSRKEYVKNARHTFNSVLDAMLQLTENLLDAQLLGLVLALKKSSDCQLYFHIQLRSDLVLSQAITIVTTGLLALLEQELAELPDWSIISPLVTVFSFLSCYGDERGMMEDARDCWASLHNRVLFKFLHSTSSVASVCVPTVSGDRSKLIVQVPLPHNIYQGLSESLRSGSTFSVNAVFWNLGINHEATFSQSIAGDSSLEQSINLAAVKALVSYTSSLKNVSHTAEELVAELTTTVEANPTNKNISIFRLVMAANAALHGIAVLCCKSGKDRTSMAITYEEGRIIRENCGVTAEQMGEMIVCLRREGVRRENCRKNIGRALYSFSPFQMHFIPKEFRPPSGTFAQGISS
;
A
#
# COMPACT_ATOMS: atom_id res chain seq x y z
N MET A 1 -32.43 32.92 -28.50
CA MET A 1 -33.28 31.91 -27.82
C MET A 1 -33.91 31.06 -28.92
N GLU A 2 -34.02 29.74 -28.77
CA GLU A 2 -34.82 28.92 -29.70
C GLU A 2 -36.31 29.31 -29.56
N ASP A 3 -37.05 29.42 -30.66
CA ASP A 3 -38.40 30.01 -30.70
C ASP A 3 -39.42 29.32 -29.76
N ASP A 4 -39.25 28.02 -29.53
CA ASP A 4 -40.10 27.23 -28.61
C ASP A 4 -39.96 27.70 -27.16
N ASN A 5 -38.74 28.06 -26.73
CA ASN A 5 -38.47 28.52 -25.36
C ASN A 5 -39.07 29.91 -25.09
N ALA A 6 -39.07 30.81 -26.07
CA ALA A 6 -39.66 32.14 -25.94
C ALA A 6 -41.18 32.06 -25.73
N THR A 7 -41.86 31.15 -26.43
CA THR A 7 -43.30 30.95 -26.31
C THR A 7 -43.69 30.45 -24.91
N ASP A 8 -42.91 29.52 -24.35
CA ASP A 8 -43.17 28.99 -23.00
C ASP A 8 -42.88 30.02 -21.90
N ILE A 9 -41.82 30.81 -22.03
CA ILE A 9 -41.55 31.93 -21.12
C ILE A 9 -42.67 32.97 -21.20
N TYR A 10 -43.16 33.28 -22.41
CA TYR A 10 -44.25 34.22 -22.58
C TYR A 10 -45.51 33.71 -21.87
N LYS A 11 -45.86 32.43 -22.06
CA LYS A 11 -47.00 31.83 -21.36
C LYS A 11 -46.83 31.86 -19.86
N TRP A 12 -45.64 31.54 -19.37
CA TRP A 12 -45.31 31.58 -17.95
C TRP A 12 -45.49 32.99 -17.39
N MET A 13 -45.00 34.04 -18.06
CA MET A 13 -45.15 35.41 -17.59
C MET A 13 -46.62 35.83 -17.46
N PHE A 14 -47.44 35.44 -18.43
CA PHE A 14 -48.69 36.12 -18.72
C PHE A 14 -49.96 35.29 -18.44
N TYR A 15 -49.81 33.97 -18.21
CA TYR A 15 -50.91 33.07 -17.84
C TYR A 15 -50.76 32.44 -16.44
N THR A 16 -49.61 32.60 -15.76
CA THR A 16 -49.51 32.21 -14.33
C THR A 16 -49.95 33.35 -13.41
N LYS A 17 -50.75 33.02 -12.40
CA LYS A 17 -51.15 33.95 -11.32
C LYS A 17 -50.13 33.86 -10.20
N ASP A 18 -49.27 34.86 -10.10
CA ASP A 18 -48.27 35.02 -9.04
C ASP A 18 -48.39 36.44 -8.47
N GLU A 19 -48.30 36.60 -7.15
CA GLU A 19 -48.51 37.88 -6.45
C GLU A 19 -47.33 38.87 -6.59
N ASP A 20 -46.11 38.38 -6.90
CA ASP A 20 -44.87 39.18 -6.97
C ASP A 20 -44.60 39.86 -8.34
N ASN A 21 -45.62 40.04 -9.17
CA ASN A 21 -45.44 40.53 -10.54
C ASN A 21 -45.58 42.06 -10.67
N PHE A 22 -44.51 42.74 -11.06
CA PHE A 22 -44.57 44.16 -11.44
C PHE A 22 -45.17 44.29 -12.85
N ASN A 23 -46.36 44.88 -12.97
CA ASN A 23 -47.12 44.96 -14.21
C ASN A 23 -47.91 46.27 -14.31
N ASP A 24 -48.14 46.74 -15.54
CA ASP A 24 -48.90 47.96 -15.81
C ASP A 24 -49.26 48.07 -17.30
N GLU A 25 -50.21 48.93 -17.63
CA GLU A 25 -50.57 49.26 -19.02
C GLU A 25 -49.88 50.55 -19.48
N MET A 26 -49.29 50.50 -20.67
CA MET A 26 -48.61 51.61 -21.33
C MET A 26 -48.92 51.65 -22.83
N GLU A 27 -48.43 52.68 -23.51
CA GLU A 27 -48.37 52.67 -24.98
C GLU A 27 -46.94 52.48 -25.47
N MET A 28 -46.78 51.77 -26.57
CA MET A 28 -45.50 51.49 -27.21
C MET A 28 -45.53 51.97 -28.65
N GLU A 29 -44.45 52.61 -29.09
CA GLU A 29 -44.27 52.99 -30.49
C GLU A 29 -43.85 51.76 -31.30
N SER A 30 -44.66 51.39 -32.30
CA SER A 30 -44.39 50.30 -33.23
C SER A 30 -44.80 50.72 -34.64
N ASN A 31 -43.85 50.67 -35.58
CA ASN A 31 -44.03 51.07 -36.98
C ASN A 31 -44.66 52.47 -37.17
N GLY A 32 -44.29 53.44 -36.32
CA GLY A 32 -44.80 54.82 -36.37
C GLY A 32 -46.22 54.99 -35.82
N THR A 33 -46.79 53.96 -35.18
CA THR A 33 -48.10 54.02 -34.52
C THR A 33 -47.98 53.69 -33.04
N LEU A 34 -48.76 54.37 -32.19
CA LEU A 34 -48.84 54.07 -30.77
C LEU A 34 -49.85 52.94 -30.53
N LYS A 35 -49.37 51.83 -29.97
CA LYS A 35 -50.20 50.67 -29.62
C LYS A 35 -50.25 50.51 -28.09
N LYS A 36 -51.43 50.20 -27.54
CA LYS A 36 -51.58 49.88 -26.12
C LYS A 36 -51.01 48.49 -25.82
N VAL A 37 -50.17 48.42 -24.79
CA VAL A 37 -49.49 47.21 -24.35
C VAL A 37 -49.62 47.03 -22.83
N GLU A 38 -49.78 45.79 -22.41
CA GLU A 38 -49.56 45.32 -21.05
C GLU A 38 -48.09 44.93 -20.92
N LEU A 39 -47.40 45.57 -19.98
CA LEU A 39 -46.01 45.29 -19.65
C LEU A 39 -45.96 44.50 -18.35
N LYS A 40 -45.08 43.50 -18.32
CA LYS A 40 -44.85 42.70 -17.12
C LYS A 40 -43.37 42.41 -16.94
N ILE A 41 -42.83 42.65 -15.76
CA ILE A 41 -41.45 42.31 -15.42
C ILE A 41 -41.45 41.17 -14.42
N ARG A 42 -40.71 40.12 -14.73
CA ARG A 42 -40.43 39.02 -13.82
C ARG A 42 -38.93 38.73 -13.81
N SER A 43 -38.30 38.90 -12.66
CA SER A 43 -36.84 38.88 -12.52
C SER A 43 -36.14 39.84 -13.51
N ASN A 44 -35.42 39.31 -14.49
CA ASN A 44 -34.67 40.06 -15.52
C ASN A 44 -35.35 40.02 -16.90
N VAL A 45 -36.61 39.59 -16.97
CA VAL A 45 -37.35 39.45 -18.23
C VAL A 45 -38.52 40.41 -18.26
N LEU A 46 -38.58 41.25 -19.30
CA LEU A 46 -39.70 42.13 -19.62
C LEU A 46 -40.54 41.49 -20.72
N GLY A 47 -41.79 41.17 -20.40
CA GLY A 47 -42.79 40.71 -21.36
C GLY A 47 -43.64 41.88 -21.82
N VAL A 48 -43.93 41.90 -23.13
CA VAL A 48 -44.81 42.90 -23.76
C VAL A 48 -45.97 42.17 -24.44
N ARG A 49 -47.20 42.46 -24.02
CA ARG A 49 -48.42 41.91 -24.60
C ARG A 49 -49.27 43.06 -25.15
N TYR A 50 -49.72 42.97 -26.40
CA TYR A 50 -50.62 43.99 -26.96
C TYR A 50 -52.07 43.80 -26.46
N CYS A 51 -52.76 44.89 -26.12
CA CYS A 51 -54.10 44.85 -25.53
C CYS A 51 -55.24 44.62 -26.56
N LYS A 52 -54.97 44.63 -27.87
CA LYS A 52 -55.98 44.42 -28.93
C LYS A 52 -55.71 43.13 -29.71
N GLU A 53 -56.79 42.45 -30.14
CA GLU A 53 -56.81 41.18 -30.88
C GLU A 53 -56.23 41.30 -32.30
N GLU A 54 -54.92 41.55 -32.41
CA GLU A 54 -54.14 41.25 -33.61
C GLU A 54 -53.31 39.98 -33.34
N PRO A 55 -53.08 39.11 -34.35
CA PRO A 55 -52.20 37.96 -34.18
C PRO A 55 -50.77 38.50 -34.05
N ILE A 56 -50.22 38.48 -32.84
CA ILE A 56 -48.91 39.09 -32.58
C ILE A 56 -47.98 38.07 -31.91
N GLU A 57 -46.77 38.02 -32.43
CA GLU A 57 -45.65 37.25 -31.90
C GLU A 57 -45.35 37.64 -30.44
N PRO A 58 -45.09 36.66 -29.56
CA PRO A 58 -44.75 36.92 -28.16
C PRO A 58 -43.46 37.75 -28.08
N MET A 59 -43.55 38.95 -27.51
CA MET A 59 -42.40 39.83 -27.37
C MET A 59 -41.84 39.74 -25.93
N ILE A 60 -40.61 39.25 -25.85
CA ILE A 60 -39.86 39.13 -24.61
C ILE A 60 -38.52 39.83 -24.78
N ILE A 61 -38.18 40.65 -23.80
CA ILE A 61 -36.93 41.40 -23.75
C ILE A 61 -36.18 40.96 -22.50
N VAL A 62 -34.95 40.49 -22.69
CA VAL A 62 -34.03 40.22 -21.58
C VAL A 62 -33.38 41.55 -21.19
N LEU A 63 -33.52 41.96 -19.93
CA LEU A 63 -33.04 43.23 -19.44
C LEU A 63 -31.53 43.15 -19.11
N GLU A 64 -30.68 42.99 -20.12
CA GLU A 64 -29.22 42.94 -19.96
C GLU A 64 -28.57 44.20 -20.54
N LYS A 65 -27.70 44.86 -19.76
CA LYS A 65 -26.95 46.08 -20.17
C LYS A 65 -27.84 47.17 -20.79
N ILE A 66 -29.06 47.29 -20.29
CA ILE A 66 -30.07 48.21 -20.84
C ILE A 66 -29.72 49.65 -20.52
N CYS A 67 -29.72 50.50 -21.54
CA CYS A 67 -29.62 51.95 -21.38
C CYS A 67 -31.01 52.58 -21.44
N LEU A 68 -31.41 53.25 -20.36
CA LEU A 68 -32.68 53.98 -20.27
C LEU A 68 -32.46 55.47 -20.52
N LYS A 69 -33.37 56.09 -21.28
CA LYS A 69 -33.34 57.53 -21.54
C LYS A 69 -34.73 58.14 -21.39
N THR A 70 -34.84 59.16 -20.52
CA THR A 70 -36.05 59.98 -20.42
C THR A 70 -36.20 60.84 -21.67
N LEU A 71 -37.41 60.89 -22.23
CA LEU A 71 -37.73 61.73 -23.39
C LEU A 71 -38.64 62.90 -22.98
N PRO A 72 -38.69 64.00 -23.76
CA PRO A 72 -39.53 65.14 -23.45
C PRO A 72 -41.02 64.77 -23.44
N ASP A 73 -41.77 65.32 -22.49
CA ASP A 73 -43.20 65.10 -22.37
C ASP A 73 -43.94 65.57 -23.62
N LYS A 74 -44.92 64.78 -24.07
CA LYS A 74 -45.64 65.02 -25.33
C LYS A 74 -47.12 64.71 -25.15
N ASP A 75 -47.98 65.71 -25.41
CA ASP A 75 -49.44 65.58 -25.40
C ASP A 75 -50.01 64.93 -24.12
N GLY A 76 -49.45 65.27 -22.94
CA GLY A 76 -49.85 64.71 -21.65
C GLY A 76 -49.37 63.28 -21.38
N LYS A 77 -48.41 62.77 -22.17
CA LYS A 77 -47.74 61.48 -21.99
C LYS A 77 -46.28 61.68 -21.63
N PHE A 78 -45.71 60.73 -20.89
CA PHE A 78 -44.35 60.81 -20.35
C PHE A 78 -43.50 59.67 -20.95
N PRO A 79 -42.82 59.91 -22.10
CA PRO A 79 -42.08 58.87 -22.79
C PRO A 79 -40.72 58.55 -22.15
N PHE A 80 -40.32 57.28 -22.26
CA PHE A 80 -38.96 56.81 -22.00
C PHE A 80 -38.53 55.79 -23.04
N MET A 81 -37.24 55.76 -23.34
CA MET A 81 -36.63 54.89 -24.33
C MET A 81 -35.75 53.83 -23.66
N LEU A 82 -35.96 52.59 -24.05
CA LEU A 82 -35.18 51.41 -23.72
C LEU A 82 -34.22 51.12 -24.87
N SER A 83 -32.91 51.18 -24.66
CA SER A 83 -31.91 50.82 -25.68
C SER A 83 -31.16 49.55 -25.27
N PHE A 84 -31.01 48.65 -26.23
CA PHE A 84 -30.28 47.38 -26.12
C PHE A 84 -29.45 47.16 -27.41
N ASP A 85 -28.56 46.17 -27.42
CA ASP A 85 -27.55 46.01 -28.50
C ASP A 85 -28.15 45.85 -29.90
N SER A 86 -29.36 45.27 -30.00
CA SER A 86 -30.06 45.04 -31.27
C SER A 86 -31.07 46.13 -31.66
N GLY A 87 -31.28 47.17 -30.84
CA GLY A 87 -32.22 48.25 -31.16
C GLY A 87 -32.71 49.07 -29.96
N SER A 88 -33.76 49.85 -30.19
CA SER A 88 -34.38 50.67 -29.15
C SER A 88 -35.90 50.64 -29.24
N MET A 89 -36.56 50.75 -28.10
CA MET A 89 -38.02 50.77 -27.99
C MET A 89 -38.46 51.95 -27.11
N THR A 90 -39.53 52.63 -27.52
CA THR A 90 -40.08 53.77 -26.79
C THR A 90 -41.42 53.40 -26.17
N PHE A 91 -41.53 53.60 -24.85
CA PHE A 91 -42.75 53.43 -24.09
C PHE A 91 -43.27 54.79 -23.60
N PHE A 92 -44.59 54.92 -23.49
CA PHE A 92 -45.29 56.13 -23.09
C PHE A 92 -46.15 55.80 -21.89
N SER A 93 -45.82 56.39 -20.73
CA SER A 93 -46.58 56.23 -19.51
C SER A 93 -47.70 57.28 -19.40
N LYS A 94 -48.70 57.00 -18.55
CA LYS A 94 -49.85 57.87 -18.27
C LYS A 94 -49.56 58.98 -17.26
N SER A 95 -48.49 58.81 -16.47
CA SER A 95 -48.04 59.78 -15.47
C SER A 95 -46.51 59.76 -15.33
N GLU A 96 -45.95 60.87 -14.83
CA GLU A 96 -44.53 60.98 -14.49
C GLU A 96 -44.11 59.95 -13.44
N GLU A 97 -44.94 59.75 -12.41
CA GLU A 97 -44.71 58.74 -11.36
C GLU A 97 -44.59 57.32 -11.95
N GLN A 98 -45.49 56.96 -12.88
CA GLN A 98 -45.44 55.66 -13.57
C GLN A 98 -44.17 55.51 -14.43
N ARG A 99 -43.69 56.60 -15.06
CA ARG A 99 -42.44 56.60 -15.83
C ARG A 99 -41.25 56.31 -14.91
N GLU A 100 -41.16 57.03 -13.80
CA GLU A 100 -40.04 56.91 -12.86
C GLU A 100 -39.96 55.53 -12.22
N GLU A 101 -41.09 54.99 -11.76
CA GLU A 101 -41.16 53.67 -11.12
C GLU A 101 -40.68 52.57 -12.08
N TRP A 102 -41.12 52.63 -13.34
CA TRP A 102 -40.72 51.67 -14.37
C TRP A 102 -39.26 51.79 -14.79
N MET A 103 -38.75 53.02 -14.94
CA MET A 103 -37.34 53.25 -15.25
C MET A 103 -36.43 52.73 -14.12
N VAL A 104 -36.78 52.98 -12.85
CA VAL A 104 -36.04 52.45 -11.70
C VAL A 104 -36.08 50.92 -11.67
N LYS A 105 -37.25 50.32 -11.89
CA LYS A 105 -37.40 48.86 -11.88
C LYS A 105 -36.54 48.20 -12.96
N ILE A 106 -36.62 48.70 -14.19
CA ILE A 106 -35.85 48.18 -15.33
C ILE A 106 -34.34 48.34 -15.09
N SER A 107 -33.91 49.52 -14.63
CA SER A 107 -32.49 49.78 -14.32
C SER A 107 -31.96 48.82 -13.25
N THR A 108 -32.74 48.56 -12.20
CA THR A 108 -32.36 47.67 -11.10
C THR A 108 -32.23 46.22 -11.58
N CYS A 109 -33.17 45.75 -12.40
CA CYS A 109 -33.13 44.41 -12.98
C CYS A 109 -31.91 44.23 -13.91
N SER A 110 -31.54 45.27 -14.67
CA SER A 110 -30.40 45.20 -15.58
C SER A 110 -29.04 45.23 -14.89
N HIS A 111 -28.89 46.08 -13.87
CA HIS A 111 -27.66 46.14 -13.07
C HIS A 111 -27.35 44.82 -12.35
N ARG A 112 -28.37 44.14 -11.82
CA ARG A 112 -28.19 42.84 -11.12
C ARG A 112 -27.56 41.76 -12.02
N MET A 113 -27.87 41.76 -13.32
CA MET A 113 -27.27 40.81 -14.26
C MET A 113 -25.85 41.20 -14.66
N ALA A 114 -25.61 42.47 -14.94
CA ALA A 114 -24.24 42.96 -15.20
C ALA A 114 -23.31 42.65 -14.01
N GLN A 115 -23.82 42.72 -12.79
CA GLN A 115 -23.08 42.35 -11.59
C GLN A 115 -22.81 40.84 -11.50
N ALA A 116 -23.81 39.99 -11.79
CA ALA A 116 -23.62 38.54 -11.81
C ALA A 116 -22.63 38.07 -12.90
N GLU A 117 -22.64 38.69 -14.09
CA GLU A 117 -21.65 38.42 -15.13
C GLU A 117 -20.25 38.90 -14.74
N LEU A 118 -20.14 40.08 -14.12
CA LEU A 118 -18.85 40.55 -13.59
C LEU A 118 -18.34 39.63 -12.48
N ASP A 119 -19.23 39.10 -11.64
CA ASP A 119 -18.89 38.12 -10.62
C ASP A 119 -18.45 36.78 -11.25
N GLU A 120 -19.11 36.30 -12.31
CA GLU A 120 -18.71 35.09 -13.05
C GLU A 120 -17.38 35.26 -13.81
N ILE A 121 -17.17 36.43 -14.44
CA ILE A 121 -15.91 36.76 -15.13
C ILE A 121 -14.78 36.93 -14.11
N ALA A 122 -15.05 37.58 -12.97
CA ALA A 122 -14.11 37.67 -11.87
C ALA A 122 -13.77 36.26 -11.34
N ASP A 123 -14.77 35.39 -11.15
CA ASP A 123 -14.58 34.02 -10.69
C ASP A 123 -13.71 33.22 -11.68
N ASN A 124 -14.00 33.30 -12.98
CA ASN A 124 -13.19 32.67 -14.03
C ASN A 124 -11.76 33.22 -14.11
N PHE A 125 -11.57 34.52 -13.87
CA PHE A 125 -10.26 35.18 -13.91
C PHE A 125 -9.42 34.93 -12.64
N PHE A 126 -10.07 34.80 -11.48
CA PHE A 126 -9.40 34.51 -10.21
C PHE A 126 -9.16 33.01 -9.97
N ASN A 127 -9.96 32.14 -10.57
CA ASN A 127 -9.90 30.68 -10.37
C ASN A 127 -9.27 29.92 -11.55
N THR A 128 -8.69 30.60 -12.55
CA THR A 128 -8.05 29.91 -13.68
C THR A 128 -6.83 29.11 -13.20
N CYS A 129 -6.95 27.78 -13.27
CA CYS A 129 -5.92 26.84 -12.83
C CYS A 129 -4.76 26.82 -13.85
N THR A 130 -3.63 27.46 -13.53
CA THR A 130 -2.42 27.39 -14.37
C THR A 130 -1.79 26.00 -14.28
N VAL A 131 -2.01 25.18 -15.31
CA VAL A 131 -1.28 23.92 -15.49
C VAL A 131 0.11 24.24 -16.02
N SER A 132 1.14 24.00 -15.20
CA SER A 132 2.52 24.08 -15.65
C SER A 132 3.21 22.74 -15.50
N ALA A 133 3.50 22.10 -16.64
CA ALA A 133 4.39 20.96 -16.69
C ALA A 133 5.82 21.50 -16.79
N PHE A 134 6.45 21.77 -15.65
CA PHE A 134 7.88 22.10 -15.64
C PHE A 134 8.69 20.82 -15.49
N ALA A 135 9.76 20.71 -16.31
CA ALA A 135 10.90 19.86 -15.95
C ALA A 135 11.41 20.31 -14.57
N PRO A 136 11.85 19.38 -13.70
CA PRO A 136 12.23 19.74 -12.35
C PRO A 136 13.32 20.82 -12.40
N PHE A 137 13.04 21.98 -11.79
CA PHE A 137 14.13 22.78 -11.24
C PHE A 137 14.97 21.86 -10.37
N ALA A 138 16.29 22.06 -10.32
CA ALA A 138 17.17 21.28 -9.46
C ALA A 138 16.75 21.44 -7.99
N THR A 139 15.84 20.59 -7.51
CA THR A 139 15.27 20.62 -6.17
C THR A 139 15.57 19.30 -5.48
N ASN A 140 16.28 19.40 -4.35
CA ASN A 140 16.71 18.37 -3.40
C ASN A 140 17.31 17.07 -3.98
N SER A 141 18.58 16.85 -3.66
CA SER A 141 19.35 15.64 -3.99
C SER A 141 18.65 14.33 -3.58
N MET A 142 17.73 14.35 -2.61
CA MET A 142 17.08 13.16 -2.06
C MET A 142 15.86 12.67 -2.88
N ASN A 143 14.98 13.54 -3.38
CA ASN A 143 13.82 13.09 -4.16
C ASN A 143 14.25 12.34 -5.42
N SER A 144 15.18 12.94 -6.17
CA SER A 144 15.73 12.32 -7.38
C SER A 144 16.47 11.00 -7.11
N PHE A 145 16.88 10.72 -5.87
CA PHE A 145 17.55 9.48 -5.49
C PHE A 145 16.63 8.25 -5.65
N TYR A 146 15.32 8.36 -5.40
CA TYR A 146 14.40 7.23 -5.47
C TYR A 146 13.07 7.52 -6.19
N LEU A 147 12.82 8.77 -6.58
CA LEU A 147 11.60 9.19 -7.29
C LEU A 147 11.92 9.69 -8.70
N THR A 148 10.92 9.65 -9.57
CA THR A 148 10.98 10.15 -10.95
C THR A 148 9.62 10.65 -11.47
N ASN A 149 9.62 11.30 -12.64
CA ASN A 149 8.43 11.71 -13.39
C ASN A 149 7.36 12.46 -12.57
N PRO A 150 7.72 13.58 -11.88
CA PRO A 150 6.77 14.35 -11.09
C PRO A 150 5.66 14.93 -11.95
N VAL A 151 4.44 14.88 -11.43
CA VAL A 151 3.28 15.63 -11.94
C VAL A 151 2.85 16.60 -10.86
N ARG A 152 2.91 17.91 -11.13
CA ARG A 152 2.59 18.97 -10.17
C ARG A 152 1.34 19.75 -10.58
N LYS A 153 0.50 20.11 -9.62
CA LYS A 153 -0.63 21.03 -9.76
C LYS A 153 -0.67 21.99 -8.58
N THR A 154 -0.94 23.27 -8.86
CA THR A 154 -1.07 24.30 -7.83
C THR A 154 -2.46 24.92 -7.93
N TYR A 155 -3.14 25.03 -6.79
CA TYR A 155 -4.49 25.59 -6.68
C TYR A 155 -4.44 26.88 -5.89
N LYS A 156 -5.30 27.83 -6.29
CA LYS A 156 -5.52 29.08 -5.57
C LYS A 156 -7.02 29.18 -5.32
N PHE A 157 -7.42 29.05 -4.06
CA PHE A 157 -8.81 29.19 -3.66
C PHE A 157 -9.00 30.55 -2.99
N SER A 158 -10.01 31.29 -3.43
CA SER A 158 -10.42 32.55 -2.80
C SER A 158 -11.58 32.28 -1.84
N ILE A 159 -11.38 32.52 -0.56
CA ILE A 159 -12.43 32.37 0.45
C ILE A 159 -13.04 33.72 0.73
N SER A 160 -14.33 33.85 0.44
CA SER A 160 -15.16 34.96 0.87
C SER A 160 -15.24 34.98 2.41
N GLN A 161 -14.77 36.07 3.01
CA GLN A 161 -14.96 36.36 4.43
C GLN A 161 -16.23 37.18 4.62
N ASN A 162 -16.65 37.39 5.87
CA ASN A 162 -17.79 38.28 6.18
C ASN A 162 -17.63 39.64 5.47
N VAL A 163 -18.77 40.27 5.16
CA VAL A 163 -19.03 41.39 4.21
C VAL A 163 -18.06 42.60 4.23
N SER A 164 -17.13 42.67 5.19
CA SER A 164 -16.15 43.76 5.35
C SER A 164 -14.66 43.35 5.24
N LEU A 165 -14.33 42.08 4.97
CA LEU A 165 -12.94 41.62 4.85
C LEU A 165 -12.63 41.12 3.42
N HIS A 166 -11.40 41.38 2.96
CA HIS A 166 -10.90 40.88 1.69
C HIS A 166 -10.86 39.35 1.68
N SER A 167 -11.06 38.75 0.51
CA SER A 167 -11.00 37.30 0.37
C SER A 167 -9.62 36.76 0.76
N ARG A 168 -9.59 35.77 1.66
CA ARG A 168 -8.35 35.06 2.02
C ARG A 168 -8.01 34.10 0.89
N LYS A 169 -6.78 34.16 0.40
CA LYS A 169 -6.28 33.22 -0.61
C LYS A 169 -5.61 32.04 0.09
N ILE A 170 -6.12 30.83 -0.19
CA ILE A 170 -5.42 29.59 0.13
C ILE A 170 -4.67 29.17 -1.12
N VAL A 171 -3.39 28.84 -0.95
CA VAL A 171 -2.59 28.21 -1.99
C VAL A 171 -2.23 26.81 -1.51
N CYS A 172 -2.56 25.80 -2.31
CA CYS A 172 -2.11 24.44 -2.08
C CYS A 172 -1.49 23.84 -3.34
N GLU A 173 -0.66 22.84 -3.16
CA GLU A 173 0.06 22.16 -4.22
C GLU A 173 -0.01 20.65 -4.05
N GLU A 174 -0.34 19.94 -5.13
CA GLU A 174 -0.24 18.50 -5.23
C GLU A 174 0.96 18.12 -6.12
N VAL A 175 1.76 17.15 -5.69
CA VAL A 175 2.79 16.52 -6.52
C VAL A 175 2.65 15.01 -6.44
N MET A 176 2.56 14.35 -7.59
CA MET A 176 2.55 12.89 -7.70
C MET A 176 3.84 12.41 -8.36
N TRP A 177 4.58 11.55 -7.65
CA TRP A 177 5.84 10.97 -8.11
C TRP A 177 5.73 9.47 -8.37
N GLU A 178 6.51 8.97 -9.32
CA GLU A 178 6.72 7.54 -9.53
C GLU A 178 7.93 7.06 -8.71
N SER A 179 7.83 5.89 -8.07
CA SER A 179 8.93 5.32 -7.28
C SER A 179 9.84 4.46 -8.16
N LYS A 180 11.13 4.82 -8.28
CA LYS A 180 12.14 4.00 -8.97
C LYS A 180 12.31 2.63 -8.33
N LEU A 181 11.92 2.48 -7.05
CA LEU A 181 11.96 1.20 -6.33
C LEU A 181 11.00 0.15 -6.88
N CYS A 182 9.99 0.55 -7.66
CA CYS A 182 9.05 -0.36 -8.32
C CYS A 182 9.72 -1.39 -9.21
N THR A 183 10.93 -1.14 -9.72
CA THR A 183 11.69 -2.12 -10.50
C THR A 183 12.91 -2.61 -9.74
N THR A 184 13.67 -1.71 -9.11
CA THR A 184 14.94 -2.07 -8.48
C THR A 184 14.78 -3.06 -7.33
N LEU A 185 13.77 -2.89 -6.47
CA LEU A 185 13.55 -3.81 -5.35
C LEU A 185 12.97 -5.16 -5.81
N PRO A 186 11.91 -5.22 -6.65
CA PRO A 186 11.41 -6.49 -7.16
C PRO A 186 12.45 -7.33 -7.90
N ILE A 187 13.38 -6.72 -8.64
CA ILE A 187 14.52 -7.44 -9.26
C ILE A 187 15.33 -8.18 -8.19
N GLN A 188 15.68 -7.50 -7.10
CA GLN A 188 16.46 -8.08 -6.02
C GLN A 188 15.69 -9.18 -5.28
N MET A 189 14.38 -8.98 -5.07
CA MET A 189 13.50 -9.99 -4.48
C MET A 189 13.41 -11.24 -5.35
N VAL A 190 13.19 -11.08 -6.65
CA VAL A 190 13.09 -12.21 -7.61
C VAL A 190 14.40 -12.97 -7.70
N LYS A 191 15.56 -12.30 -7.71
CA LYS A 191 16.89 -12.95 -7.61
C LYS A 191 17.02 -13.81 -6.36
N LEU A 192 16.57 -13.31 -5.21
CA LEU A 192 16.58 -14.06 -3.96
C LEU A 192 15.60 -15.26 -4.00
N TYR A 193 14.42 -15.10 -4.61
CA TYR A 193 13.45 -16.17 -4.76
C TYR A 193 13.95 -17.31 -5.65
N LEU A 194 14.60 -16.97 -6.78
CA LEU A 194 15.29 -17.94 -7.64
C LEU A 194 16.33 -18.73 -6.86
N LYS A 195 17.21 -18.01 -6.14
CA LYS A 195 18.22 -18.63 -5.28
C LYS A 195 17.59 -19.63 -4.30
N TRP A 196 16.50 -19.28 -3.63
CA TRP A 196 15.83 -20.20 -2.71
C TRP A 196 15.23 -21.42 -3.40
N CYS A 197 14.70 -21.27 -4.61
CA CYS A 197 14.19 -22.40 -5.39
C CYS A 197 15.32 -23.32 -5.84
N ASP A 198 16.44 -22.76 -6.30
CA ASP A 198 17.63 -23.52 -6.72
C ASP A 198 18.19 -24.32 -5.55
N GLU A 199 18.38 -23.66 -4.40
CA GLU A 199 18.83 -24.31 -3.17
C GLU A 199 17.85 -25.43 -2.77
N MET A 200 16.53 -25.19 -2.78
CA MET A 200 15.57 -26.24 -2.42
C MET A 200 15.59 -27.42 -3.39
N SER A 201 15.71 -27.16 -4.69
CA SER A 201 15.77 -28.18 -5.75
C SER A 201 17.03 -29.04 -5.62
N GLU A 202 18.19 -28.42 -5.41
CA GLU A 202 19.46 -29.12 -5.18
C GLU A 202 19.38 -29.99 -3.91
N GLN A 203 18.75 -29.49 -2.85
CA GLN A 203 18.64 -30.19 -1.58
C GLN A 203 17.70 -31.39 -1.67
N LEU A 204 16.55 -31.26 -2.35
CA LEU A 204 15.67 -32.41 -2.62
C LEU A 204 16.38 -33.51 -3.42
N LYS A 205 17.15 -33.12 -4.47
CA LYS A 205 17.89 -34.07 -5.33
C LYS A 205 19.04 -34.76 -4.61
N SER A 206 19.80 -34.01 -3.81
CA SER A 206 21.02 -34.51 -3.16
C SER A 206 20.74 -35.28 -1.88
N ARG A 207 19.78 -34.85 -1.06
CA ARG A 207 19.52 -35.41 0.27
C ARG A 207 18.53 -36.56 0.29
N LEU A 208 17.54 -36.55 -0.62
CA LEU A 208 16.50 -37.60 -0.68
C LEU A 208 16.74 -38.61 -1.81
N TRP A 209 18.01 -38.85 -2.16
CA TRP A 209 18.38 -39.73 -3.27
C TRP A 209 18.11 -41.22 -2.99
N CYS A 210 18.13 -41.65 -1.73
CA CYS A 210 18.01 -43.06 -1.32
C CYS A 210 16.56 -43.53 -1.14
N VAL A 211 15.59 -42.69 -1.49
CA VAL A 211 14.17 -42.92 -1.24
C VAL A 211 13.63 -44.06 -2.13
N PRO A 212 12.80 -44.99 -1.61
CA PRO A 212 12.22 -46.09 -2.39
C PRO A 212 11.30 -45.59 -3.51
N ASN A 213 11.10 -46.43 -4.53
CA ASN A 213 10.27 -46.12 -5.71
C ASN A 213 8.89 -45.55 -5.37
N ASP A 214 8.22 -46.06 -4.32
CA ASP A 214 6.88 -45.60 -3.89
C ASP A 214 6.82 -44.14 -3.41
N TYR A 215 7.99 -43.52 -3.17
CA TYR A 215 8.14 -42.15 -2.66
C TYR A 215 8.91 -41.25 -3.64
N VAL A 216 9.30 -41.78 -4.80
CA VAL A 216 9.94 -41.02 -5.88
C VAL A 216 8.95 -40.05 -6.53
N ASP A 217 7.70 -40.47 -6.72
CA ASP A 217 6.65 -39.62 -7.32
C ASP A 217 6.38 -38.33 -6.51
N PRO A 218 6.18 -38.36 -5.17
CA PRO A 218 6.09 -37.15 -4.36
C PRO A 218 7.29 -36.19 -4.48
N ILE A 219 8.51 -36.72 -4.58
CA ILE A 219 9.72 -35.90 -4.77
C ILE A 219 9.69 -35.25 -6.15
N HIS A 220 9.36 -36.01 -7.19
CA HIS A 220 9.23 -35.48 -8.54
C HIS A 220 8.11 -34.43 -8.66
N ASP A 221 6.99 -34.62 -7.97
CA ASP A 221 5.92 -33.61 -7.89
C ASP A 221 6.45 -32.32 -7.26
N CYS A 222 7.17 -32.41 -6.13
CA CYS A 222 7.79 -31.25 -5.50
C CYS A 222 8.76 -30.54 -6.45
N LEU A 223 9.65 -31.28 -7.10
CA LEU A 223 10.62 -30.74 -8.05
C LEU A 223 9.94 -30.11 -9.27
N ARG A 224 8.86 -30.71 -9.77
CA ARG A 224 8.08 -30.18 -10.91
C ARG A 224 7.47 -28.83 -10.57
N HIS A 225 6.82 -28.71 -9.41
CA HIS A 225 6.19 -27.45 -8.99
C HIS A 225 7.22 -26.38 -8.59
N LEU A 226 8.35 -26.76 -7.99
CA LEU A 226 9.48 -25.85 -7.79
C LEU A 226 10.03 -25.33 -9.12
N SER A 227 10.20 -26.19 -10.11
CA SER A 227 10.69 -25.81 -11.44
C SER A 227 9.72 -24.86 -12.16
N ALA A 228 8.41 -25.10 -12.03
CA ALA A 228 7.40 -24.18 -12.57
C ALA A 228 7.47 -22.78 -11.91
N ASN A 229 7.71 -22.71 -10.60
CA ASN A 229 7.93 -21.43 -9.92
C ASN A 229 9.24 -20.77 -10.37
N GLN A 230 10.32 -21.55 -10.58
CA GLN A 230 11.59 -21.04 -11.11
C GLN A 230 11.41 -20.39 -12.48
N GLU A 231 10.70 -21.05 -13.39
CA GLU A 231 10.39 -20.52 -14.72
C GLU A 231 9.67 -19.16 -14.63
N ILE A 232 8.63 -19.06 -13.79
CA ILE A 232 7.92 -17.79 -13.55
C ILE A 232 8.86 -16.69 -13.04
N PHE A 233 9.76 -17.01 -12.12
CA PHE A 233 10.71 -16.03 -11.59
C PHE A 233 11.79 -15.66 -12.61
N MET A 234 12.28 -16.59 -13.43
CA MET A 234 13.24 -16.29 -14.52
C MET A 234 12.60 -15.37 -15.55
N ASP A 235 11.39 -15.67 -16.01
CA ASP A 235 10.63 -14.82 -16.95
C ASP A 235 10.38 -13.43 -16.37
N SER A 236 10.04 -13.36 -15.08
CA SER A 236 9.86 -12.09 -14.37
C SER A 236 11.16 -11.30 -14.31
N LEU A 237 12.30 -11.96 -14.04
CA LEU A 237 13.59 -11.30 -13.94
C LEU A 237 14.05 -10.75 -15.30
N GLU A 238 14.01 -11.57 -16.34
CA GLU A 238 14.37 -11.16 -17.71
C GLU A 238 13.51 -9.98 -18.17
N PHE A 239 12.21 -10.05 -17.91
CA PHE A 239 11.30 -8.96 -18.22
C PHE A 239 11.63 -7.67 -17.45
N LEU A 240 11.86 -7.76 -16.13
CA LEU A 240 12.13 -6.59 -15.29
C LEU A 240 13.47 -5.94 -15.61
N GLU A 241 14.51 -6.72 -15.93
CA GLU A 241 15.83 -6.19 -16.29
C GLU A 241 15.85 -5.51 -17.66
N SER A 242 14.97 -5.93 -18.59
CA SER A 242 14.80 -5.30 -19.90
C SER A 242 13.70 -4.21 -19.92
N TYR A 243 12.99 -4.01 -18.82
CA TYR A 243 11.85 -3.10 -18.77
C TYR A 243 12.29 -1.63 -18.80
N ALA A 244 11.92 -0.92 -19.88
CA ALA A 244 12.19 0.51 -20.08
C ALA A 244 10.94 1.41 -19.98
N GLY A 245 9.85 0.91 -19.40
CA GLY A 245 8.60 1.67 -19.24
C GLY A 245 8.55 2.56 -17.99
N PRO A 246 7.37 3.08 -17.62
CA PRO A 246 7.17 3.90 -16.43
C PRO A 246 7.63 3.24 -15.13
N SER A 247 8.02 4.00 -14.12
CA SER A 247 8.50 3.46 -12.83
C SER A 247 7.37 2.99 -11.91
N PHE A 248 6.37 2.31 -12.48
CA PHE A 248 5.28 1.64 -11.78
C PHE A 248 4.59 0.64 -12.73
N ARG A 249 3.90 -0.35 -12.16
CA ARG A 249 3.06 -1.25 -12.95
C ARG A 249 1.69 -0.64 -13.21
N SER A 250 1.37 -0.37 -14.48
CA SER A 250 0.03 0.09 -14.89
C SER A 250 -1.07 -0.91 -14.53
N SER A 251 -2.26 -0.42 -14.21
CA SER A 251 -3.45 -1.23 -13.97
C SER A 251 -3.85 -2.08 -15.19
N MET A 252 -3.43 -1.72 -16.40
CA MET A 252 -3.62 -2.52 -17.61
C MET A 252 -2.75 -3.79 -17.62
N GLU A 253 -1.58 -3.72 -16.99
CA GLU A 253 -0.62 -4.83 -16.88
C GLU A 253 -0.87 -5.70 -15.64
N LYS A 254 -1.97 -5.48 -14.90
CA LYS A 254 -2.27 -6.17 -13.64
C LYS A 254 -2.42 -7.68 -13.76
N PHE A 255 -2.61 -8.23 -14.96
CA PHE A 255 -2.68 -9.68 -15.18
C PHE A 255 -1.40 -10.29 -15.74
N ARG A 256 -0.38 -9.48 -16.08
CA ARG A 256 0.91 -9.97 -16.53
C ARG A 256 1.68 -10.63 -15.38
N VAL A 257 1.98 -11.91 -15.51
CA VAL A 257 2.67 -12.69 -14.47
C VAL A 257 4.11 -12.21 -14.26
N ALA A 258 4.83 -11.89 -15.35
CA ALA A 258 6.20 -11.37 -15.28
C ALA A 258 6.34 -10.05 -14.47
N PHE A 259 5.23 -9.35 -14.24
CA PHE A 259 5.16 -8.10 -13.47
C PHE A 259 4.55 -8.28 -12.07
N ALA A 260 4.30 -9.52 -11.66
CA ALA A 260 3.56 -9.84 -10.45
C ALA A 260 4.25 -9.42 -9.15
N SER A 261 5.59 -9.31 -9.14
CA SER A 261 6.37 -8.87 -7.97
C SER A 261 6.36 -7.34 -7.78
N VAL A 262 5.92 -6.58 -8.80
CA VAL A 262 5.89 -5.11 -8.82
C VAL A 262 4.56 -4.59 -8.26
N PRO A 263 4.59 -3.62 -7.33
CA PRO A 263 3.38 -2.95 -6.86
C PRO A 263 2.60 -2.31 -8.01
N THR A 264 1.30 -2.58 -8.08
CA THR A 264 0.43 -1.94 -9.09
C THR A 264 0.26 -0.47 -8.75
N ASN A 265 0.60 0.44 -9.67
CA ASN A 265 0.29 1.87 -9.60
C ASN A 265 0.83 2.61 -8.36
N LEU A 266 2.00 2.21 -7.84
CA LEU A 266 2.63 2.86 -6.69
C LEU A 266 3.14 4.27 -7.03
N HIS A 267 2.63 5.26 -6.30
CA HIS A 267 3.05 6.65 -6.39
C HIS A 267 3.20 7.26 -4.99
N LEU A 268 4.17 8.16 -4.83
CA LEU A 268 4.24 9.07 -3.69
C LEU A 268 3.45 10.34 -4.03
N GLN A 269 2.40 10.62 -3.27
CA GLN A 269 1.63 11.86 -3.33
C GLN A 269 2.13 12.80 -2.23
N GLN A 270 2.56 14.00 -2.61
CA GLN A 270 2.89 15.08 -1.70
C GLN A 270 1.84 16.18 -1.82
N PHE A 271 1.37 16.67 -0.68
CA PHE A 271 0.41 17.76 -0.60
C PHE A 271 0.97 18.86 0.28
N SER A 272 1.10 20.07 -0.26
CA SER A 272 1.66 21.22 0.47
C SER A 272 0.64 22.33 0.60
N ILE A 273 0.51 22.89 1.80
CA ILE A 273 -0.45 23.94 2.12
C ILE A 273 0.05 24.82 3.27
N GLU A 274 0.00 26.14 3.08
CA GLU A 274 0.41 27.14 4.09
C GLU A 274 1.75 26.83 4.78
N GLY A 275 2.75 26.38 4.01
CA GLY A 275 4.09 26.04 4.51
C GLY A 275 4.22 24.66 5.15
N HIS A 276 3.14 23.89 5.27
CA HIS A 276 3.15 22.51 5.73
C HIS A 276 3.19 21.56 4.52
N SER A 277 3.91 20.44 4.66
CA SER A 277 3.97 19.39 3.63
C SER A 277 3.60 18.04 4.20
N TYR A 278 2.76 17.32 3.46
CA TYR A 278 2.24 16.02 3.83
C TYR A 278 2.58 15.03 2.73
N SER A 279 2.79 13.77 3.08
CA SER A 279 3.15 12.72 2.12
C SER A 279 2.38 11.44 2.37
N TYR A 280 1.91 10.83 1.28
CA TYR A 280 1.09 9.64 1.28
C TYR A 280 1.52 8.71 0.15
N LEU A 281 1.45 7.41 0.38
CA LEU A 281 1.60 6.44 -0.70
C LEU A 281 0.23 6.10 -1.27
N THR A 282 0.10 6.12 -2.59
CA THR A 282 -1.09 5.64 -3.31
C THR A 282 -0.70 4.43 -4.15
N VAL A 283 -1.45 3.32 -4.01
CA VAL A 283 -1.06 2.06 -4.65
C VAL A 283 -2.26 1.13 -4.85
N GLY A 284 -2.16 0.16 -5.76
CA GLY A 284 -3.01 -1.02 -5.77
C GLY A 284 -2.69 -1.91 -4.57
N THR A 285 -3.69 -2.59 -4.02
CA THR A 285 -3.48 -3.47 -2.87
C THR A 285 -2.45 -4.55 -3.20
N ALA A 286 -1.60 -4.87 -2.22
CA ALA A 286 -0.61 -5.93 -2.36
C ALA A 286 -1.34 -7.26 -2.57
N SER A 287 -1.25 -7.82 -3.77
CA SER A 287 -2.01 -9.02 -4.15
C SER A 287 -1.40 -9.72 -5.36
N ALA A 288 -1.59 -11.04 -5.45
CA ALA A 288 -1.16 -11.81 -6.61
C ALA A 288 -2.27 -11.93 -7.65
N ILE A 289 -2.89 -10.81 -8.02
CA ILE A 289 -3.97 -10.76 -9.02
C ILE A 289 -3.64 -11.45 -10.36
N PRO A 290 -2.39 -11.50 -10.88
CA PRO A 290 -2.06 -12.32 -12.05
C PRO A 290 -2.38 -13.81 -11.88
N LEU A 291 -2.26 -14.32 -10.65
CA LEU A 291 -2.50 -15.73 -10.31
C LEU A 291 -3.99 -16.05 -10.04
N ARG A 292 -4.87 -15.04 -10.16
CA ARG A 292 -6.33 -15.14 -9.98
C ARG A 292 -6.75 -15.60 -8.57
N PHE A 293 -8.07 -15.62 -8.34
CA PHE A 293 -8.69 -15.90 -7.02
C PHE A 293 -9.81 -16.94 -7.07
N ALA A 294 -9.83 -17.82 -8.08
CA ALA A 294 -10.85 -18.87 -8.19
C ALA A 294 -10.94 -19.76 -6.92
N HIS A 295 -9.83 -19.94 -6.20
CA HIS A 295 -9.74 -20.70 -4.96
C HIS A 295 -9.56 -19.83 -3.71
N GLY A 296 -9.89 -18.53 -3.79
CA GLY A 296 -9.59 -17.54 -2.76
C GLY A 296 -8.14 -17.05 -2.79
N GLY A 297 -7.80 -16.16 -1.86
CA GLY A 297 -6.44 -15.67 -1.63
C GLY A 297 -5.67 -16.53 -0.64
N LEU A 298 -4.56 -15.99 -0.13
CA LEU A 298 -3.63 -16.70 0.76
C LEU A 298 -4.32 -17.35 1.95
N THR A 299 -5.21 -16.64 2.64
CA THR A 299 -5.89 -17.14 3.83
C THR A 299 -6.67 -18.41 3.53
N LYS A 300 -7.58 -18.35 2.56
CA LYS A 300 -8.47 -19.46 2.25
C LYS A 300 -7.69 -20.65 1.70
N GLN A 301 -6.66 -20.39 0.88
CA GLN A 301 -5.79 -21.44 0.35
C GLN A 301 -4.99 -22.15 1.45
N ARG A 302 -4.43 -21.42 2.42
CA ARG A 302 -3.70 -22.01 3.55
C ARG A 302 -4.60 -22.85 4.44
N VAL A 303 -5.81 -22.35 4.74
CA VAL A 303 -6.82 -23.13 5.49
C VAL A 303 -7.17 -24.40 4.72
N SER A 304 -7.42 -24.29 3.41
CA SER A 304 -7.73 -25.44 2.55
C SER A 304 -6.60 -26.48 2.53
N LEU A 305 -5.34 -26.05 2.46
CA LEU A 305 -4.18 -26.95 2.48
C LEU A 305 -4.09 -27.67 3.83
N CYS A 306 -4.16 -26.93 4.94
CA CYS A 306 -4.12 -27.51 6.29
C CYS A 306 -5.27 -28.50 6.52
N SER A 307 -6.48 -28.17 6.04
CA SER A 307 -7.64 -29.05 6.10
C SER A 307 -7.52 -30.29 5.21
N SER A 308 -6.84 -30.21 4.06
CA SER A 308 -6.59 -31.37 3.19
C SER A 308 -5.56 -32.32 3.79
N VAL A 309 -4.47 -31.79 4.34
CA VAL A 309 -3.44 -32.59 5.05
C VAL A 309 -4.03 -33.26 6.29
N ASN A 310 -4.93 -32.56 7.01
CA ASN A 310 -5.74 -33.08 8.11
C ASN A 310 -4.94 -33.81 9.23
N ASN A 311 -3.69 -33.43 9.45
CA ASN A 311 -2.85 -33.98 10.50
C ASN A 311 -1.97 -32.89 11.10
N PRO A 312 -2.14 -32.51 12.39
CA PRO A 312 -1.39 -31.42 13.01
C PRO A 312 0.13 -31.58 12.94
N LYS A 313 0.64 -32.82 13.06
CA LYS A 313 2.09 -33.10 13.00
C LYS A 313 2.64 -32.89 11.59
N GLN A 314 1.90 -33.31 10.56
CA GLN A 314 2.28 -33.08 9.16
C GLN A 314 2.11 -31.61 8.74
N VAL A 315 1.06 -30.94 9.22
CA VAL A 315 0.83 -29.52 8.97
C VAL A 315 2.02 -28.69 9.44
N ASP A 316 2.65 -29.02 10.57
CA ASP A 316 3.84 -28.31 11.06
C ASP A 316 5.01 -28.33 10.04
N HIS A 317 5.16 -29.40 9.23
CA HIS A 317 6.21 -29.48 8.21
C HIS A 317 5.98 -28.55 7.01
N ILE A 318 4.72 -28.21 6.70
CA ILE A 318 4.35 -27.33 5.58
C ILE A 318 4.19 -25.85 6.03
N LEU A 319 4.40 -25.53 7.31
CA LEU A 319 4.41 -24.15 7.77
C LEU A 319 5.80 -23.54 7.52
N ASP A 320 5.91 -22.66 6.52
CA ASP A 320 7.18 -22.01 6.14
C ASP A 320 7.92 -21.39 7.34
N CYS A 321 7.22 -20.70 8.25
CA CYS A 321 7.86 -20.08 9.41
C CYS A 321 8.54 -21.11 10.35
N ARG A 322 8.00 -22.33 10.46
CA ARG A 322 8.57 -23.41 11.27
C ARG A 322 9.67 -24.13 10.49
N PHE A 323 9.40 -24.50 9.24
CA PHE A 323 10.36 -25.17 8.37
C PHE A 323 11.66 -24.36 8.23
N TYR A 324 11.59 -23.11 7.78
CA TYR A 324 12.78 -22.30 7.56
C TYR A 324 13.45 -21.85 8.87
N ARG A 325 12.71 -21.68 9.97
CA ARG A 325 13.32 -21.42 11.30
C ARG A 325 14.19 -22.59 11.75
N ARG A 326 13.67 -23.83 11.71
CA ARG A 326 14.47 -25.02 12.08
C ARG A 326 15.67 -25.18 11.15
N ARG A 327 15.47 -24.97 9.85
CA ARG A 327 16.56 -25.01 8.85
C ARG A 327 17.65 -24.00 9.17
N ARG A 328 17.30 -22.76 9.53
CA ARG A 328 18.27 -21.73 9.91
C ARG A 328 19.07 -22.13 11.15
N ILE A 329 18.42 -22.71 12.17
CA ILE A 329 19.09 -23.19 13.38
C ILE A 329 20.09 -24.31 13.03
N LEU A 330 19.70 -25.26 12.17
CA LEU A 330 20.59 -26.35 11.72
C LEU A 330 21.78 -25.82 10.90
N GLN A 331 21.55 -24.86 10.00
CA GLN A 331 22.63 -24.24 9.22
C GLN A 331 23.58 -23.43 10.12
N ALA A 332 23.06 -22.72 11.13
CA ALA A 332 23.86 -22.02 12.12
C ALA A 332 24.68 -23.00 12.99
N ALA A 333 24.11 -24.15 13.36
CA ALA A 333 24.81 -25.22 14.05
C ALA A 333 25.98 -25.75 13.19
N LYS A 334 25.74 -26.03 11.90
CA LYS A 334 26.79 -26.48 10.97
C LYS A 334 27.94 -25.46 10.85
N TYR A 335 27.63 -24.17 10.73
CA TYR A 335 28.64 -23.12 10.74
C TYR A 335 29.42 -23.07 12.06
N LYS A 336 28.71 -23.13 13.20
CA LYS A 336 29.33 -23.10 14.54
C LYS A 336 30.24 -24.31 14.77
N ILE A 337 29.87 -25.50 14.29
CA ILE A 337 30.72 -26.70 14.33
C ILE A 337 32.02 -26.46 13.56
N GLY A 338 31.95 -25.92 12.35
CA GLY A 338 33.14 -25.59 11.55
C GLY A 338 34.02 -24.52 12.23
N GLU A 339 33.41 -23.51 12.85
CA GLU A 339 34.13 -22.50 13.63
C GLU A 339 34.86 -23.12 14.83
N LEU A 340 34.18 -23.98 15.60
CA LEU A 340 34.74 -24.66 16.76
C LEU A 340 35.87 -25.61 16.36
N SER A 341 35.67 -26.42 15.33
CA SER A 341 36.70 -27.31 14.79
C SER A 341 37.96 -26.53 14.40
N ARG A 342 37.80 -25.40 13.68
CA ARG A 342 38.93 -24.53 13.35
C ARG A 342 39.63 -23.98 14.59
N LYS A 343 38.87 -23.51 15.60
CA LYS A 343 39.45 -23.00 16.86
C LYS A 343 40.22 -24.08 17.63
N ILE A 344 39.72 -25.31 17.66
CA ILE A 344 40.41 -26.45 18.29
C ILE A 344 41.76 -26.72 17.61
N GLU A 345 41.82 -26.65 16.29
CA GLU A 345 43.06 -26.92 15.55
C GLU A 345 44.07 -25.76 15.60
N THR A 346 43.58 -24.51 15.53
CA THR A 346 44.44 -23.31 15.37
C THR A 346 44.75 -22.59 16.68
N ASP A 347 43.78 -22.49 17.59
CA ASP A 347 43.86 -21.59 18.73
C ASP A 347 44.10 -22.35 20.05
N TRP A 348 43.76 -23.64 20.10
CA TRP A 348 43.82 -24.41 21.35
C TRP A 348 45.16 -25.13 21.54
N HIS A 349 45.95 -24.65 22.50
CA HIS A 349 47.17 -25.29 22.99
C HIS A 349 47.22 -25.19 24.52
N ILE A 350 47.78 -26.19 25.20
CA ILE A 350 48.02 -26.09 26.64
C ILE A 350 49.16 -25.10 26.87
N ALA A 351 48.84 -23.94 27.46
CA ALA A 351 49.75 -22.80 27.58
C ALA A 351 50.80 -22.96 28.70
N ASP A 352 50.39 -23.27 29.93
CA ASP A 352 51.28 -23.32 31.12
C ASP A 352 50.76 -24.33 32.15
N PHE A 353 51.68 -25.04 32.82
CA PHE A 353 51.36 -26.07 33.82
C PHE A 353 50.70 -25.47 35.09
N GLY A 354 49.63 -26.11 35.58
CA GLY A 354 48.91 -25.69 36.80
C GLY A 354 48.04 -24.44 36.65
N LYS A 355 47.88 -23.92 35.43
CA LYS A 355 46.94 -22.84 35.12
C LYS A 355 45.74 -23.40 34.37
N VAL A 356 44.56 -23.00 34.82
CA VAL A 356 43.27 -23.32 34.20
C VAL A 356 43.30 -23.02 32.70
N ASP A 357 43.05 -24.05 31.88
CA ASP A 357 42.94 -23.93 30.43
C ASP A 357 41.61 -23.25 30.03
N LYS A 358 41.62 -21.92 30.07
CA LYS A 358 40.45 -21.09 29.77
C LYS A 358 39.91 -21.32 28.36
N THR A 359 40.79 -21.54 27.38
CA THR A 359 40.40 -21.76 25.98
C THR A 359 39.71 -23.11 25.83
N GLY A 360 40.30 -24.18 26.37
CA GLY A 360 39.70 -25.51 26.35
C GLY A 360 38.36 -25.57 27.10
N ILE A 361 38.25 -24.89 28.24
CA ILE A 361 37.00 -24.78 29.01
C ILE A 361 35.92 -24.03 28.21
N GLN A 362 36.29 -22.92 27.56
CA GLN A 362 35.35 -22.19 26.70
C GLN A 362 34.89 -23.04 25.52
N LEU A 363 35.80 -23.79 24.87
CA LEU A 363 35.45 -24.70 23.78
C LEU A 363 34.49 -25.80 24.24
N LEU A 364 34.73 -26.40 25.41
CA LEU A 364 33.82 -27.38 26.00
C LEU A 364 32.45 -26.77 26.32
N ALA A 365 32.40 -25.55 26.87
CA ALA A 365 31.16 -24.84 27.15
C ALA A 365 30.37 -24.54 25.87
N ASP A 366 31.04 -24.04 24.83
CA ASP A 366 30.42 -23.77 23.52
C ASP A 366 29.84 -25.06 22.89
N ILE A 367 30.55 -26.20 23.00
CA ILE A 367 30.08 -27.50 22.49
C ILE A 367 28.86 -28.00 23.28
N LYS A 368 28.88 -27.90 24.62
CA LYS A 368 27.72 -28.27 25.45
C LYS A 368 26.50 -27.41 25.13
N GLN A 369 26.69 -26.10 24.96
CA GLN A 369 25.62 -25.20 24.56
C GLN A 369 25.05 -25.56 23.18
N LEU A 370 25.92 -25.89 22.23
CA LEU A 370 25.49 -26.35 20.92
C LEU A 370 24.66 -27.64 21.02
N HIS A 371 25.04 -28.58 21.89
CA HIS A 371 24.32 -29.82 22.12
C HIS A 371 22.92 -29.57 22.69
N GLU A 372 22.81 -28.74 23.74
CA GLU A 372 21.53 -28.36 24.31
C GLU A 372 20.61 -27.70 23.27
N ASN A 373 21.15 -26.79 22.45
CA ASN A 373 20.39 -26.15 21.38
C ASN A 373 19.84 -27.16 20.35
N LEU A 374 20.60 -28.22 20.04
CA LEU A 374 20.14 -29.29 19.14
C LEU A 374 19.05 -30.16 19.79
N ILE A 375 19.16 -30.48 21.08
CA ILE A 375 18.14 -31.21 21.83
C ILE A 375 16.81 -30.43 21.88
N ASP A 376 16.88 -29.13 22.18
CA ASP A 376 15.72 -28.24 22.17
C ASP A 376 15.05 -28.20 20.79
N LEU A 377 15.86 -28.14 19.74
CA LEU A 377 15.38 -28.18 18.36
C LEU A 377 14.66 -29.50 18.06
N ILE A 378 15.24 -30.63 18.44
CA ILE A 378 14.67 -31.98 18.26
C ILE A 378 13.31 -32.08 18.94
N SER A 379 13.20 -31.59 20.17
CA SER A 379 11.95 -31.57 20.93
C SER A 379 10.86 -30.72 20.25
N SER A 380 11.26 -29.70 19.50
CA SER A 380 10.34 -28.89 18.70
C SER A 380 9.89 -29.55 17.38
N PHE A 381 10.55 -30.64 16.93
CA PHE A 381 10.38 -31.23 15.62
C PHE A 381 9.48 -32.47 15.70
N PRO A 382 8.21 -32.40 15.26
CA PRO A 382 7.30 -33.52 15.35
C PRO A 382 7.80 -34.70 14.52
N ILE A 383 7.63 -35.92 15.05
CA ILE A 383 7.92 -37.21 14.39
C ILE A 383 9.35 -37.39 13.85
N VAL A 384 10.31 -36.59 14.31
CA VAL A 384 11.68 -36.59 13.77
C VAL A 384 12.39 -37.94 13.93
N SER A 385 12.20 -38.63 15.06
CA SER A 385 12.75 -39.99 15.27
C SER A 385 12.26 -40.96 14.19
N THR A 386 10.94 -40.98 13.94
CA THR A 386 10.33 -41.80 12.89
C THR A 386 10.83 -41.45 11.49
N LEU A 387 11.07 -40.17 11.20
CA LEU A 387 11.61 -39.74 9.91
C LEU A 387 13.06 -40.23 9.72
N ILE A 388 13.88 -40.19 10.77
CA ILE A 388 15.24 -40.73 10.76
C ILE A 388 15.21 -42.25 10.59
N ASP A 389 14.29 -42.96 11.25
CA ASP A 389 14.15 -44.41 11.09
C ASP A 389 13.79 -44.83 9.66
N TYR A 390 12.93 -44.06 8.98
CA TYR A 390 12.64 -44.29 7.55
C TYR A 390 13.90 -44.15 6.70
N LEU A 391 14.63 -43.04 6.88
CA LEU A 391 15.86 -42.79 6.12
C LEU A 391 16.93 -43.86 6.40
N LEU A 392 17.07 -44.29 7.65
CA LEU A 392 17.95 -45.37 8.07
C LEU A 392 17.61 -46.69 7.39
N HIS A 393 16.33 -47.07 7.37
CA HIS A 393 15.88 -48.29 6.69
C HIS A 393 16.19 -48.22 5.20
N TRP A 394 15.91 -47.09 4.55
CA TRP A 394 16.10 -46.94 3.10
C TRP A 394 17.58 -46.97 2.71
N SER A 395 18.43 -46.33 3.50
CA SER A 395 19.90 -46.42 3.43
C SER A 395 20.39 -47.88 3.42
N LYS A 396 19.95 -48.70 4.39
CA LYS A 396 20.31 -50.13 4.49
C LYS A 396 19.84 -50.95 3.28
N THR A 397 18.68 -50.61 2.73
CA THR A 397 18.07 -51.35 1.62
C THR A 397 18.82 -51.10 0.30
N GLN A 398 19.22 -49.85 0.04
CA GLN A 398 19.98 -49.49 -1.17
C GLN A 398 21.42 -50.00 -1.15
N GLY A 399 22.07 -50.04 0.03
CA GLY A 399 23.43 -50.59 0.18
C GLY A 399 23.58 -52.07 -0.22
N SER A 400 22.46 -52.80 -0.35
CA SER A 400 22.42 -54.19 -0.81
C SER A 400 22.31 -54.34 -2.35
N MET A 401 21.85 -53.32 -3.08
CA MET A 401 21.52 -53.43 -4.52
C MET A 401 22.47 -52.71 -5.49
N THR A 402 23.30 -51.76 -5.07
CA THR A 402 24.15 -50.96 -5.99
C THR A 402 25.60 -50.85 -5.51
N ARG A 403 26.42 -51.85 -5.87
CA ARG A 403 27.91 -51.78 -5.77
C ARG A 403 28.58 -51.27 -7.07
N LEU A 404 27.85 -50.69 -8.01
CA LEU A 404 28.43 -50.25 -9.28
C LEU A 404 28.06 -48.80 -9.63
N SER A 405 29.13 -48.03 -9.87
CA SER A 405 29.29 -46.75 -10.59
C SER A 405 28.91 -45.42 -9.92
N PHE A 406 29.99 -44.68 -9.57
CA PHE A 406 30.26 -43.23 -9.62
C PHE A 406 29.18 -42.23 -9.15
N GLU A 407 29.45 -41.56 -8.01
CA GLU A 407 29.70 -40.10 -7.89
C GLU A 407 29.54 -39.62 -6.42
N LYS A 408 30.65 -39.07 -5.87
CA LYS A 408 30.82 -38.40 -4.55
C LYS A 408 30.36 -39.18 -3.31
N GLU A 409 31.07 -39.04 -2.20
CA GLU A 409 30.66 -39.57 -0.89
C GLU A 409 29.27 -39.01 -0.53
N LYS A 410 28.22 -39.78 -0.83
CA LYS A 410 26.85 -39.38 -0.52
C LYS A 410 26.60 -39.62 0.96
N HIS A 411 25.96 -38.65 1.62
CA HIS A 411 25.60 -38.75 3.03
C HIS A 411 24.64 -39.93 3.27
N VAL A 412 24.97 -40.78 4.24
CA VAL A 412 24.22 -42.01 4.55
C VAL A 412 23.90 -42.04 6.04
N ILE A 413 22.64 -42.28 6.36
CA ILE A 413 22.17 -42.44 7.73
C ILE A 413 22.44 -43.88 8.19
N THR A 414 23.21 -44.02 9.27
CA THR A 414 23.72 -45.30 9.78
C THR A 414 23.02 -45.77 11.06
N ASP A 415 22.51 -44.84 11.87
CA ASP A 415 22.02 -45.10 13.22
C ASP A 415 20.68 -44.40 13.50
N SER A 416 19.90 -44.91 14.46
CA SER A 416 18.66 -44.26 14.91
C SER A 416 18.95 -42.95 15.65
N LEU A 417 17.94 -42.10 15.83
CA LEU A 417 18.10 -40.84 16.55
C LEU A 417 18.64 -41.06 17.97
N ASP A 418 18.06 -42.00 18.72
CA ASP A 418 18.48 -42.28 20.11
C ASP A 418 19.94 -42.75 20.16
N SER A 419 20.36 -43.63 19.24
CA SER A 419 21.74 -44.10 19.17
C SER A 419 22.73 -42.99 18.83
N GLN A 420 22.34 -42.02 18.00
CA GLN A 420 23.17 -40.85 17.69
C GLN A 420 23.32 -39.95 18.93
N LEU A 421 22.23 -39.73 19.68
CA LEU A 421 22.26 -38.94 20.91
C LEU A 421 23.10 -39.61 22.00
N ASP A 422 22.94 -40.92 22.22
CA ASP A 422 23.74 -41.70 23.16
C ASP A 422 25.24 -41.62 22.82
N THR A 423 25.58 -41.67 21.53
CA THR A 423 26.97 -41.55 21.06
C THR A 423 27.56 -40.17 21.37
N ILE A 424 26.80 -39.11 21.10
CA ILE A 424 27.22 -37.74 21.42
C ILE A 424 27.38 -37.58 22.93
N GLU A 425 26.46 -38.10 23.73
CA GLU A 425 26.53 -38.04 25.19
C GLU A 425 27.77 -38.78 25.72
N ALA A 426 28.05 -39.98 25.21
CA ALA A 426 29.25 -40.73 25.57
C ALA A 426 30.55 -39.96 25.25
N PHE A 427 30.62 -39.33 24.08
CA PHE A 427 31.76 -38.50 23.72
C PHE A 427 31.86 -37.22 24.58
N LEU A 428 30.73 -36.60 24.92
CA LEU A 428 30.69 -35.45 25.83
C LEU A 428 31.16 -35.81 27.24
N ILE A 429 30.76 -36.97 27.77
CA ILE A 429 31.23 -37.46 29.08
C ILE A 429 32.74 -37.68 29.03
N SER A 430 33.24 -38.39 28.01
CA SER A 430 34.68 -38.62 27.80
C SER A 430 35.46 -37.31 27.71
N LEU A 431 34.96 -36.34 26.94
CA LEU A 431 35.56 -35.02 26.78
C LEU A 431 35.57 -34.25 28.10
N ASN A 432 34.46 -34.27 28.84
CA ASN A 432 34.33 -33.61 30.14
C ASN A 432 35.33 -34.18 31.16
N THR A 433 35.49 -35.51 31.18
CA THR A 433 36.49 -36.17 32.03
C THR A 433 37.91 -35.77 31.63
N LYS A 434 38.23 -35.72 30.33
CA LYS A 434 39.55 -35.28 29.85
C LYS A 434 39.83 -33.83 30.24
N MET A 435 38.88 -32.93 30.01
CA MET A 435 39.07 -31.52 30.37
C MET A 435 39.19 -31.30 31.89
N ALA A 436 38.52 -32.12 32.71
CA ALA A 436 38.61 -32.01 34.18
C ALA A 436 39.97 -32.44 34.75
N VAL A 437 40.70 -33.33 34.06
CA VAL A 437 42.00 -33.86 34.51
C VAL A 437 43.18 -33.28 33.71
N ILE A 438 42.94 -32.27 32.87
CA ILE A 438 43.99 -31.65 32.04
C ILE A 438 45.11 -31.03 32.89
N ASP A 439 44.75 -30.49 34.06
CA ASP A 439 45.69 -29.86 35.01
C ASP A 439 46.48 -30.89 35.84
N SER A 440 46.11 -32.18 35.80
CA SER A 440 46.78 -33.26 36.54
C SER A 440 47.66 -34.16 35.66
N VAL A 441 47.79 -33.84 34.36
CA VAL A 441 48.66 -34.56 33.42
C VAL A 441 50.14 -34.40 33.83
N PRO A 442 50.99 -35.45 33.79
CA PRO A 442 52.40 -35.35 34.16
C PRO A 442 53.19 -34.29 33.37
N ASN A 443 54.14 -33.62 34.03
CA ASN A 443 54.90 -32.49 33.47
C ASN A 443 56.05 -32.95 32.55
N ASN A 444 55.75 -33.73 31.50
CA ASN A 444 56.68 -34.03 30.41
C ASN A 444 56.11 -33.49 29.08
N GLU A 445 56.97 -33.15 28.11
CA GLU A 445 56.48 -32.61 26.83
C GLU A 445 55.78 -33.67 25.97
N ASP A 446 56.25 -34.92 26.00
CA ASP A 446 55.74 -35.98 25.13
C ASP A 446 54.35 -36.46 25.56
N SER A 447 54.10 -36.70 26.85
CA SER A 447 52.75 -37.04 27.32
C SER A 447 51.80 -35.85 27.24
N ARG A 448 52.29 -34.60 27.28
CA ARG A 448 51.45 -33.41 26.98
C ARG A 448 50.99 -33.40 25.53
N LYS A 449 51.92 -33.60 24.58
CA LYS A 449 51.59 -33.66 23.15
C LYS A 449 50.61 -34.81 22.85
N GLU A 450 50.83 -35.96 23.47
CA GLU A 450 49.96 -37.13 23.34
C GLU A 450 48.57 -36.88 23.94
N TYR A 451 48.49 -36.26 25.13
CA TYR A 451 47.23 -35.93 25.78
C TYR A 451 46.43 -34.91 24.98
N VAL A 452 47.06 -33.83 24.52
CA VAL A 452 46.43 -32.82 23.66
C VAL A 452 45.93 -33.46 22.38
N LYS A 453 46.73 -34.31 21.74
CA LYS A 453 46.30 -35.03 20.53
C LYS A 453 45.07 -35.89 20.79
N ASN A 454 45.02 -36.59 21.93
CA ASN A 454 43.90 -37.43 22.32
C ASN A 454 42.63 -36.61 22.66
N ALA A 455 42.79 -35.50 23.39
CA ALA A 455 41.68 -34.60 23.71
C ALA A 455 41.16 -33.87 22.46
N ARG A 456 42.04 -33.42 21.54
CA ARG A 456 41.67 -32.89 20.21
C ARG A 456 40.88 -33.91 19.41
N HIS A 457 41.33 -35.16 19.40
CA HIS A 457 40.58 -36.23 18.76
C HIS A 457 39.18 -36.37 19.34
N THR A 458 39.04 -36.33 20.68
CA THR A 458 37.73 -36.41 21.34
C THR A 458 36.84 -35.21 21.03
N PHE A 459 37.41 -33.99 21.01
CA PHE A 459 36.72 -32.78 20.56
C PHE A 459 36.17 -32.93 19.15
N ASN A 460 37.02 -33.36 18.21
CA ASN A 460 36.64 -33.57 16.82
C ASN A 460 35.58 -34.67 16.70
N SER A 461 35.70 -35.78 17.45
CA SER A 461 34.66 -36.83 17.46
C SER A 461 33.29 -36.35 17.93
N VAL A 462 33.22 -35.51 18.97
CA VAL A 462 31.95 -34.88 19.38
C VAL A 462 31.39 -34.01 18.25
N LEU A 463 32.24 -33.15 17.68
CA LEU A 463 31.83 -32.23 16.62
C LEU A 463 31.38 -32.96 15.34
N ASP A 464 32.07 -34.03 14.97
CA ASP A 464 31.72 -34.88 13.82
C ASP A 464 30.38 -35.59 14.04
N ALA A 465 30.15 -36.14 15.23
CA ALA A 465 28.87 -36.76 15.59
C ALA A 465 27.72 -35.74 15.58
N MET A 466 27.95 -34.53 16.09
CA MET A 466 26.96 -33.44 16.05
C MET A 466 26.71 -32.93 14.63
N LEU A 467 27.73 -32.92 13.77
CA LEU A 467 27.59 -32.57 12.36
C LEU A 467 26.73 -33.61 11.65
N GLN A 468 27.01 -34.90 11.86
CA GLN A 468 26.22 -35.99 11.29
C GLN A 468 24.75 -35.91 11.75
N LEU A 469 24.51 -35.69 13.04
CA LEU A 469 23.15 -35.47 13.57
C LEU A 469 22.48 -34.27 12.89
N THR A 470 23.19 -33.14 12.76
CA THR A 470 22.67 -31.93 12.10
C THR A 470 22.28 -32.20 10.65
N GLU A 471 23.09 -32.98 9.92
CA GLU A 471 22.79 -33.36 8.53
C GLU A 471 21.61 -34.32 8.44
N ASN A 472 21.49 -35.28 9.35
CA ASN A 472 20.36 -36.20 9.44
C ASN A 472 19.04 -35.46 9.75
N LEU A 473 19.09 -34.44 10.61
CA LEU A 473 17.93 -33.60 10.92
C LEU A 473 17.51 -32.75 9.72
N LEU A 474 18.45 -32.28 8.88
CA LEU A 474 18.15 -31.58 7.63
C LEU A 474 17.45 -32.51 6.63
N ASP A 475 17.88 -33.78 6.54
CA ASP A 475 17.25 -34.78 5.67
C ASP A 475 15.86 -35.15 6.16
N ALA A 476 15.71 -35.41 7.46
CA ALA A 476 14.43 -35.68 8.10
C ALA A 476 13.45 -34.52 7.86
N GLN A 477 13.91 -33.28 7.92
CA GLN A 477 13.09 -32.10 7.67
C GLN A 477 12.55 -32.08 6.23
N LEU A 478 13.39 -32.36 5.24
CA LEU A 478 12.96 -32.43 3.83
C LEU A 478 12.00 -33.59 3.61
N LEU A 479 12.28 -34.75 4.20
CA LEU A 479 11.40 -35.90 4.10
C LEU A 479 10.02 -35.61 4.72
N GLY A 480 9.98 -34.97 5.89
CA GLY A 480 8.73 -34.58 6.54
C GLY A 480 7.85 -33.68 5.65
N LEU A 481 8.46 -32.75 4.92
CA LEU A 481 7.75 -31.91 3.94
C LEU A 481 7.19 -32.75 2.79
N VAL A 482 8.01 -33.60 2.16
CA VAL A 482 7.60 -34.45 1.04
C VAL A 482 6.47 -35.40 1.44
N LEU A 483 6.56 -36.01 2.62
CA LEU A 483 5.52 -36.91 3.13
C LEU A 483 4.22 -36.17 3.47
N ALA A 484 4.30 -34.95 4.01
CA ALA A 484 3.13 -34.11 4.25
C ALA A 484 2.45 -33.68 2.93
N LEU A 485 3.20 -33.60 1.84
CA LEU A 485 2.74 -33.20 0.51
C LEU A 485 2.60 -34.39 -0.47
N LYS A 486 2.46 -35.62 0.06
CA LYS A 486 2.38 -36.84 -0.78
C LYS A 486 1.25 -36.80 -1.82
N LYS A 487 0.16 -36.07 -1.55
CA LYS A 487 -0.93 -35.87 -2.48
C LYS A 487 -0.58 -34.77 -3.48
N SER A 488 -0.58 -35.09 -4.77
CA SER A 488 -0.18 -34.16 -5.85
C SER A 488 -0.90 -32.80 -5.80
N SER A 489 -2.21 -32.77 -5.50
CA SER A 489 -2.96 -31.51 -5.37
C SER A 489 -2.47 -30.62 -4.22
N ASP A 490 -2.03 -31.24 -3.13
CA ASP A 490 -1.61 -30.54 -1.92
C ASP A 490 -0.20 -30.00 -2.11
N CYS A 491 0.66 -30.78 -2.78
CA CYS A 491 1.96 -30.33 -3.28
C CYS A 491 1.83 -29.13 -4.22
N GLN A 492 0.96 -29.21 -5.23
CA GLN A 492 0.68 -28.10 -6.15
C GLN A 492 0.22 -26.85 -5.39
N LEU A 493 -0.75 -27.01 -4.47
CA LEU A 493 -1.29 -25.90 -3.70
C LEU A 493 -0.24 -25.27 -2.78
N TYR A 494 0.63 -26.07 -2.15
CA TYR A 494 1.72 -25.58 -1.31
C TYR A 494 2.68 -24.66 -2.08
N PHE A 495 3.20 -25.11 -3.22
CA PHE A 495 4.12 -24.29 -4.03
C PHE A 495 3.43 -23.09 -4.68
N HIS A 496 2.13 -23.19 -4.98
CA HIS A 496 1.32 -22.04 -5.42
C HIS A 496 1.12 -21.00 -4.34
N ILE A 497 0.90 -21.42 -3.08
CA ILE A 497 0.84 -20.52 -1.91
C ILE A 497 2.19 -19.83 -1.70
N GLN A 498 3.30 -20.55 -1.84
CA GLN A 498 4.65 -19.97 -1.73
C GLN A 498 4.88 -18.88 -2.79
N LEU A 499 4.64 -19.21 -4.07
CA LEU A 499 4.74 -18.24 -5.17
C LEU A 499 3.89 -17.00 -4.90
N ARG A 500 2.61 -17.21 -4.55
CA ARG A 500 1.69 -16.11 -4.22
C ARG A 500 2.21 -15.26 -3.05
N SER A 501 2.67 -15.88 -1.97
CA SER A 501 3.18 -15.15 -0.81
C SER A 501 4.43 -14.35 -1.13
N ASP A 502 5.34 -14.91 -1.93
CA ASP A 502 6.59 -14.25 -2.33
C ASP A 502 6.29 -13.02 -3.21
N LEU A 503 5.38 -13.13 -4.18
CA LEU A 503 4.97 -12.00 -5.03
C LEU A 503 4.31 -10.86 -4.24
N VAL A 504 3.38 -11.18 -3.33
CA VAL A 504 2.69 -10.17 -2.51
C VAL A 504 3.66 -9.48 -1.54
N LEU A 505 4.60 -10.25 -0.97
CA LEU A 505 5.61 -9.70 -0.06
C LEU A 505 6.57 -8.74 -0.77
N SER A 506 7.01 -9.07 -1.99
CA SER A 506 7.83 -8.16 -2.81
C SER A 506 7.13 -6.80 -3.00
N GLN A 507 5.82 -6.82 -3.27
CA GLN A 507 5.04 -5.59 -3.40
C GLN A 507 5.01 -4.79 -2.08
N ALA A 508 4.70 -5.45 -0.96
CA ALA A 508 4.62 -4.81 0.35
C ALA A 508 5.96 -4.19 0.79
N ILE A 509 7.08 -4.91 0.62
CA ILE A 509 8.42 -4.38 0.97
C ILE A 509 8.75 -3.16 0.10
N THR A 510 8.40 -3.18 -1.19
CA THR A 510 8.63 -2.03 -2.09
C THR A 510 7.84 -0.79 -1.65
N ILE A 511 6.58 -0.99 -1.26
CA ILE A 511 5.70 0.07 -0.72
C ILE A 511 6.32 0.65 0.56
N VAL A 512 6.67 -0.20 1.53
CA VAL A 512 7.24 0.25 2.81
C VAL A 512 8.58 0.93 2.63
N THR A 513 9.46 0.40 1.77
CA THR A 513 10.77 1.03 1.50
C THR A 513 10.59 2.43 0.91
N THR A 514 9.64 2.61 -0.01
CA THR A 514 9.31 3.94 -0.55
C THR A 514 8.80 4.87 0.54
N GLY A 515 7.98 4.37 1.46
CA GLY A 515 7.42 5.15 2.57
C GLY A 515 8.46 5.55 3.62
N LEU A 516 9.39 4.64 3.94
CA LEU A 516 10.51 4.93 4.86
C LEU A 516 11.41 6.03 4.28
N LEU A 517 11.71 5.99 2.98
CA LEU A 517 12.49 7.05 2.33
C LEU A 517 11.76 8.40 2.33
N ALA A 518 10.45 8.39 2.07
CA ALA A 518 9.64 9.60 2.14
C ALA A 518 9.56 10.18 3.56
N LEU A 519 9.45 9.32 4.58
CA LEU A 519 9.43 9.76 5.98
C LEU A 519 10.78 10.36 6.42
N LEU A 520 11.91 9.84 5.92
CA LEU A 520 13.24 10.40 6.17
C LEU A 520 13.46 11.77 5.48
N GLU A 521 12.68 12.09 4.46
CA GLU A 521 12.75 13.37 3.77
C GLU A 521 11.97 14.47 4.50
N GLN A 522 10.93 14.10 5.25
CA GLN A 522 10.20 15.07 6.06
C GLN A 522 11.13 15.65 7.12
N GLU A 523 11.18 16.99 7.23
CA GLU A 523 11.96 17.72 8.23
C GLU A 523 11.37 17.51 9.64
N LEU A 524 11.43 16.29 10.14
CA LEU A 524 11.11 15.96 11.53
C LEU A 524 12.22 16.53 12.41
N ALA A 525 11.85 17.29 13.43
CA ALA A 525 12.80 17.91 14.36
C ALA A 525 13.76 16.89 14.99
N GLU A 526 13.26 15.68 15.30
CA GLU A 526 14.06 14.52 15.67
C GLU A 526 13.37 13.24 15.17
N LEU A 527 14.08 12.40 14.41
CA LEU A 527 13.61 11.07 14.03
C LEU A 527 13.68 10.12 15.25
N PRO A 528 12.60 9.39 15.59
CA PRO A 528 12.67 8.36 16.62
C PRO A 528 13.74 7.32 16.30
N ASP A 529 14.42 6.80 17.31
CA ASP A 529 15.36 5.69 17.10
C ASP A 529 14.58 4.42 16.72
N TRP A 530 14.51 4.12 15.42
CA TRP A 530 13.77 2.97 14.90
C TRP A 530 14.33 1.62 15.35
N SER A 531 15.54 1.58 15.91
CA SER A 531 16.06 0.37 16.56
C SER A 531 15.33 0.04 17.88
N ILE A 532 14.66 1.02 18.48
CA ILE A 532 13.90 0.89 19.73
C ILE A 532 12.40 0.89 19.43
N ILE A 533 11.93 1.84 18.61
CA ILE A 533 10.52 2.01 18.27
C ILE A 533 10.34 1.83 16.76
N SER A 534 9.83 0.68 16.36
CA SER A 534 9.52 0.39 14.96
C SER A 534 8.52 1.38 14.38
N PRO A 535 8.77 1.98 13.20
CA PRO A 535 7.86 2.96 12.61
C PRO A 535 6.50 2.36 12.25
N LEU A 536 5.45 3.16 12.39
CA LEU A 536 4.08 2.81 12.04
C LEU A 536 3.84 2.94 10.53
N VAL A 537 3.24 1.92 9.94
CA VAL A 537 2.72 1.93 8.57
C VAL A 537 1.22 1.66 8.61
N THR A 538 0.43 2.70 8.38
CA THR A 538 -1.03 2.60 8.27
C THR A 538 -1.42 2.30 6.84
N VAL A 539 -1.92 1.10 6.58
CA VAL A 539 -2.39 0.69 5.26
C VAL A 539 -3.92 0.70 5.24
N PHE A 540 -4.53 1.64 4.52
CA PHE A 540 -5.97 1.76 4.39
C PHE A 540 -6.43 1.31 3.00
N SER A 541 -7.23 0.24 2.96
CA SER A 541 -7.74 -0.37 1.75
C SER A 541 -9.22 -0.06 1.51
N PHE A 542 -9.61 0.06 0.25
CA PHE A 542 -11.00 0.27 -0.18
C PHE A 542 -11.55 -0.87 -1.03
N LEU A 543 -11.12 -2.12 -0.79
CA LEU A 543 -11.56 -3.32 -1.52
C LEU A 543 -12.97 -3.72 -1.14
N SER A 544 -13.74 -4.22 -2.10
CA SER A 544 -15.03 -4.84 -1.84
C SER A 544 -14.85 -6.22 -1.19
N CYS A 545 -15.87 -6.65 -0.44
CA CYS A 545 -15.88 -7.96 0.22
C CYS A 545 -16.23 -9.12 -0.74
N TYR A 546 -16.16 -8.92 -2.06
CA TYR A 546 -16.72 -9.82 -3.08
C TYR A 546 -15.77 -10.08 -4.25
N GLY A 547 -16.02 -11.18 -4.95
CA GLY A 547 -15.29 -11.58 -6.15
C GLY A 547 -13.78 -11.65 -5.92
N ASP A 548 -13.01 -11.23 -6.93
CA ASP A 548 -11.55 -11.18 -6.86
C ASP A 548 -11.04 -10.28 -5.72
N GLU A 549 -11.74 -9.20 -5.39
CA GLU A 549 -11.28 -8.24 -4.36
C GLU A 549 -11.29 -8.83 -2.95
N ARG A 550 -12.19 -9.80 -2.67
CA ARG A 550 -12.11 -10.59 -1.43
C ARG A 550 -10.81 -11.39 -1.37
N GLY A 551 -10.43 -12.05 -2.45
CA GLY A 551 -9.16 -12.78 -2.52
C GLY A 551 -7.94 -11.87 -2.38
N MET A 552 -7.99 -10.67 -2.98
CA MET A 552 -6.95 -9.65 -2.79
C MET A 552 -6.86 -9.17 -1.33
N MET A 553 -8.00 -9.09 -0.64
CA MET A 553 -8.06 -8.74 0.78
C MET A 553 -7.44 -9.82 1.67
N GLU A 554 -7.68 -11.10 1.35
CA GLU A 554 -7.02 -12.24 2.02
C GLU A 554 -5.50 -12.22 1.82
N ASP A 555 -5.02 -11.93 0.61
CA ASP A 555 -3.59 -11.77 0.31
C ASP A 555 -2.96 -10.64 1.14
N ALA A 556 -3.57 -9.45 1.10
CA ALA A 556 -3.08 -8.27 1.78
C ALA A 556 -3.04 -8.48 3.30
N ARG A 557 -4.12 -9.01 3.89
CA ARG A 557 -4.21 -9.26 5.33
C ARG A 557 -3.06 -10.15 5.82
N ASP A 558 -2.85 -11.29 5.17
CA ASP A 558 -1.82 -12.23 5.58
C ASP A 558 -0.41 -11.67 5.36
N CYS A 559 -0.19 -10.91 4.29
CA CYS A 559 1.09 -10.26 4.02
C CYS A 559 1.42 -9.20 5.07
N TRP A 560 0.53 -8.22 5.29
CA TRP A 560 0.76 -7.11 6.23
C TRP A 560 0.91 -7.62 7.67
N ALA A 561 0.10 -8.60 8.09
CA ALA A 561 0.23 -9.21 9.42
C ALA A 561 1.56 -9.92 9.65
N SER A 562 2.17 -10.46 8.59
CA SER A 562 3.47 -11.17 8.69
C SER A 562 4.68 -10.22 8.68
N LEU A 563 4.53 -8.98 8.20
CA LEU A 563 5.63 -8.11 7.83
C LEU A 563 6.58 -7.81 9.00
N HIS A 564 6.03 -7.44 10.16
CA HIS A 564 6.80 -7.10 11.36
C HIS A 564 7.77 -8.23 11.78
N ASN A 565 7.28 -9.47 11.75
CA ASN A 565 8.06 -10.63 12.19
C ASN A 565 8.99 -11.16 11.09
N ARG A 566 8.60 -11.01 9.82
CA ARG A 566 9.28 -11.60 8.66
C ARG A 566 10.35 -10.70 8.04
N VAL A 567 10.25 -9.37 8.15
CA VAL A 567 11.13 -8.43 7.44
C VAL A 567 11.84 -7.51 8.42
N LEU A 568 13.16 -7.39 8.24
CA LEU A 568 14.01 -6.41 8.90
C LEU A 568 14.58 -5.44 7.86
N PHE A 569 14.72 -4.18 8.25
CA PHE A 569 15.35 -3.12 7.47
C PHE A 569 16.67 -2.73 8.11
N LYS A 570 17.63 -2.34 7.29
CA LYS A 570 18.93 -1.81 7.71
C LYS A 570 19.34 -0.68 6.78
N PHE A 571 19.75 0.45 7.35
CA PHE A 571 20.31 1.53 6.55
C PHE A 571 21.80 1.36 6.34
N LEU A 572 22.23 1.67 5.12
CA LEU A 572 23.64 1.66 4.72
C LEU A 572 24.05 3.06 4.27
N HIS A 573 25.26 3.46 4.63
CA HIS A 573 25.84 4.68 4.10
C HIS A 573 26.24 4.46 2.64
N SER A 574 25.72 5.27 1.72
CA SER A 574 26.19 5.26 0.33
C SER A 574 27.61 5.83 0.27
N THR A 575 28.60 4.98 0.04
CA THR A 575 30.04 5.34 0.04
C THR A 575 30.49 6.03 -1.25
N SER A 576 29.65 6.03 -2.29
CA SER A 576 29.96 6.63 -3.60
C SER A 576 29.28 7.99 -3.76
N SER A 577 30.06 9.02 -4.03
CA SER A 577 29.60 10.34 -4.50
C SER A 577 28.92 10.30 -5.87
N VAL A 578 28.87 9.14 -6.54
CA VAL A 578 28.35 8.91 -7.89
C VAL A 578 27.00 8.16 -7.90
N ALA A 579 26.54 7.61 -6.77
CA ALA A 579 25.27 6.87 -6.71
C ALA A 579 24.06 7.84 -6.73
N SER A 580 23.57 8.16 -7.92
CA SER A 580 22.39 9.01 -8.14
C SER A 580 21.06 8.30 -7.92
N VAL A 581 21.07 6.98 -7.66
CA VAL A 581 19.86 6.15 -7.52
C VAL A 581 19.96 5.19 -6.33
N CYS A 582 18.85 5.05 -5.60
CA CYS A 582 18.68 4.06 -4.55
C CYS A 582 18.57 2.65 -5.13
N VAL A 583 19.56 1.79 -4.82
CA VAL A 583 19.55 0.37 -5.18
C VAL A 583 19.66 -0.45 -3.89
N PRO A 584 18.53 -0.84 -3.29
CA PRO A 584 18.55 -1.67 -2.09
C PRO A 584 19.02 -3.09 -2.40
N THR A 585 19.50 -3.81 -1.39
CA THR A 585 19.84 -5.24 -1.48
C THR A 585 18.99 -6.04 -0.51
N VAL A 586 18.73 -7.31 -0.84
CA VAL A 586 17.89 -8.18 -0.02
C VAL A 586 18.58 -9.52 0.24
N SER A 587 18.42 -10.05 1.44
CA SER A 587 19.04 -11.30 1.88
C SER A 587 18.18 -12.01 2.92
N GLY A 588 18.56 -13.24 3.27
CA GLY A 588 17.88 -14.07 4.26
C GLY A 588 17.15 -15.26 3.64
N ASP A 589 16.14 -15.75 4.36
CA ASP A 589 15.31 -16.90 3.95
C ASP A 589 13.82 -16.57 4.05
N ARG A 590 12.95 -17.49 3.62
CA ARG A 590 11.49 -17.27 3.60
C ARG A 590 10.89 -16.87 4.94
N SER A 591 11.50 -17.21 6.08
CA SER A 591 10.99 -16.83 7.40
C SER A 591 11.56 -15.54 7.97
N LYS A 592 12.75 -15.10 7.52
CA LYS A 592 13.35 -13.82 7.95
C LYS A 592 14.18 -13.22 6.82
N LEU A 593 13.75 -12.05 6.35
CA LEU A 593 14.37 -11.24 5.33
C LEU A 593 15.05 -10.02 5.93
N ILE A 594 16.15 -9.59 5.32
CA ILE A 594 16.84 -8.36 5.63
C ILE A 594 16.94 -7.52 4.36
N VAL A 595 16.35 -6.33 4.39
CA VAL A 595 16.34 -5.33 3.32
C VAL A 595 17.32 -4.23 3.70
N GLN A 596 18.39 -4.08 2.92
CA GLN A 596 19.39 -3.07 3.16
C GLN A 596 19.17 -1.90 2.21
N VAL A 597 18.91 -0.72 2.78
CA VAL A 597 18.53 0.48 2.03
C VAL A 597 19.70 1.47 2.08
N PRO A 598 20.36 1.76 0.95
CA PRO A 598 21.41 2.78 0.92
C PRO A 598 20.80 4.17 1.08
N LEU A 599 21.47 5.03 1.85
CA LEU A 599 21.07 6.42 2.06
C LEU A 599 22.20 7.39 1.66
N PRO A 600 21.87 8.55 1.09
CA PRO A 600 22.83 9.63 0.88
C PRO A 600 23.44 10.13 2.19
N HIS A 601 24.65 10.70 2.10
CA HIS A 601 25.46 11.10 3.26
C HIS A 601 24.72 12.03 4.23
N ASN A 602 24.04 13.06 3.71
CA ASN A 602 23.31 14.05 4.50
C ASN A 602 22.17 13.42 5.33
N ILE A 603 21.41 12.50 4.75
CA ILE A 603 20.34 11.80 5.46
C ILE A 603 20.91 10.80 6.46
N TYR A 604 21.95 10.06 6.06
CA TYR A 604 22.58 9.05 6.91
C TYR A 604 23.20 9.64 8.18
N GLN A 605 23.79 10.84 8.11
CA GLN A 605 24.33 11.54 9.27
C GLN A 605 23.25 11.93 10.29
N GLY A 606 22.04 12.26 9.83
CA GLY A 606 20.91 12.63 10.69
C GLY A 606 20.28 11.46 11.47
N LEU A 607 20.65 10.21 11.18
CA LEU A 607 20.12 9.04 11.89
C LEU A 607 20.64 8.91 13.33
N SER A 608 19.99 8.09 14.15
CA SER A 608 20.52 7.71 15.48
C SER A 608 21.86 6.95 15.38
N GLU A 609 22.66 6.97 16.44
CA GLU A 609 23.93 6.23 16.48
C GLU A 609 23.73 4.72 16.30
N SER A 610 22.66 4.17 16.87
CA SER A 610 22.27 2.76 16.69
C SER A 610 22.03 2.42 15.22
N LEU A 611 21.28 3.25 14.50
CA LEU A 611 21.01 3.01 13.07
C LEU A 611 22.28 3.18 12.22
N ARG A 612 23.16 4.14 12.56
CA ARG A 612 24.46 4.33 11.88
C ARG A 612 25.45 3.20 12.15
N SER A 613 25.39 2.52 13.30
CA SER A 613 26.22 1.33 13.57
C SER A 613 25.70 0.07 12.85
N GLY A 614 24.56 0.18 12.15
CA GLY A 614 24.01 -0.87 11.33
C GLY A 614 23.02 -1.78 12.05
N SER A 615 22.40 -1.30 13.13
CA SER A 615 21.25 -1.96 13.76
C SER A 615 20.13 -2.21 12.74
N THR A 616 19.47 -3.35 12.89
CA THR A 616 18.27 -3.69 12.11
C THR A 616 17.01 -3.30 12.87
N PHE A 617 15.95 -2.96 12.14
CA PHE A 617 14.64 -2.66 12.72
C PHE A 617 13.51 -3.30 11.91
N SER A 618 12.37 -3.57 12.54
CA SER A 618 11.13 -3.96 11.87
C SER A 618 10.18 -2.76 11.74
N VAL A 619 9.07 -2.93 11.03
CA VAL A 619 7.99 -1.95 10.91
C VAL A 619 6.70 -2.50 11.52
N ASN A 620 5.87 -1.64 12.10
CA ASN A 620 4.53 -1.98 12.59
C ASN A 620 3.48 -1.65 11.52
N ALA A 621 3.07 -2.63 10.73
CA ALA A 621 2.04 -2.45 9.71
C ALA A 621 0.65 -2.74 10.29
N VAL A 622 -0.27 -1.79 10.14
CA VAL A 622 -1.68 -1.92 10.55
C VAL A 622 -2.56 -1.80 9.31
N PHE A 623 -3.27 -2.88 8.98
CA PHE A 623 -4.09 -2.99 7.77
C PHE A 623 -5.57 -2.79 8.08
N TRP A 624 -6.20 -1.83 7.41
CA TRP A 624 -7.60 -1.47 7.51
C TRP A 624 -8.31 -1.70 6.18
N ASN A 625 -9.60 -2.00 6.20
CA ASN A 625 -10.40 -2.06 4.98
C ASN A 625 -11.77 -1.40 5.13
N LEU A 626 -12.21 -0.70 4.08
CA LEU A 626 -13.57 -0.17 3.97
C LEU A 626 -14.13 -0.41 2.56
N GLY A 627 -15.07 -1.35 2.45
CA GLY A 627 -15.69 -1.74 1.18
C GLY A 627 -16.63 -0.69 0.61
N ILE A 628 -16.10 0.18 -0.27
CA ILE A 628 -16.86 1.20 -0.99
C ILE A 628 -17.20 0.69 -2.40
N ASN A 629 -18.19 -0.22 -2.55
CA ASN A 629 -18.63 -0.67 -3.87
C ASN A 629 -20.12 -1.08 -3.96
N HIS A 630 -20.67 -1.10 -5.18
CA HIS A 630 -22.04 -1.48 -5.56
C HIS A 630 -22.38 -2.97 -5.42
N GLU A 631 -21.45 -3.87 -5.77
CA GLU A 631 -21.61 -5.32 -5.56
C GLU A 631 -21.85 -5.61 -4.08
N ALA A 632 -21.26 -4.82 -3.18
CA ALA A 632 -21.45 -4.96 -1.75
C ALA A 632 -22.87 -4.65 -1.27
N THR A 633 -23.58 -3.70 -1.88
CA THR A 633 -24.94 -3.38 -1.43
C THR A 633 -25.99 -4.33 -2.03
N PHE A 634 -25.80 -4.81 -3.26
CA PHE A 634 -26.70 -5.83 -3.85
C PHE A 634 -26.51 -7.22 -3.20
N SER A 635 -25.26 -7.57 -2.85
CA SER A 635 -24.98 -8.83 -2.15
C SER A 635 -25.19 -8.75 -0.64
N GLN A 636 -25.06 -7.59 0.03
CA GLN A 636 -25.53 -7.43 1.42
C GLN A 636 -27.03 -7.69 1.56
N SER A 637 -27.84 -7.38 0.53
CA SER A 637 -29.26 -7.75 0.50
C SER A 637 -29.54 -9.23 0.16
N ILE A 638 -28.56 -9.98 -0.36
CA ILE A 638 -28.71 -11.40 -0.79
C ILE A 638 -27.56 -12.28 -0.23
N ALA A 639 -27.19 -12.13 1.05
CA ALA A 639 -26.22 -12.98 1.76
C ALA A 639 -24.72 -12.78 1.42
N GLY A 640 -24.22 -11.55 1.53
CA GLY A 640 -22.81 -11.25 1.38
C GLY A 640 -22.05 -11.19 2.70
N ASP A 641 -21.06 -12.08 2.88
CA ASP A 641 -20.27 -12.21 4.11
C ASP A 641 -19.20 -11.10 4.28
N SER A 642 -19.50 -10.10 5.13
CA SER A 642 -18.56 -9.03 5.53
C SER A 642 -17.67 -9.39 6.72
N SER A 643 -17.69 -10.63 7.21
CA SER A 643 -16.93 -11.04 8.40
C SER A 643 -15.42 -10.81 8.27
N LEU A 644 -14.87 -10.96 7.06
CA LEU A 644 -13.44 -10.72 6.81
C LEU A 644 -13.06 -9.27 7.09
N GLU A 645 -13.81 -8.30 6.54
CA GLU A 645 -13.58 -6.86 6.79
C GLU A 645 -13.72 -6.53 8.28
N GLN A 646 -14.78 -7.04 8.94
CA GLN A 646 -14.97 -6.86 10.37
C GLN A 646 -13.77 -7.39 11.17
N SER A 647 -13.29 -8.59 10.85
CA SER A 647 -12.13 -9.20 11.52
C SER A 647 -10.85 -8.38 11.32
N ILE A 648 -10.66 -7.81 10.12
CA ILE A 648 -9.51 -6.95 9.79
C ILE A 648 -9.54 -5.69 10.64
N ASN A 649 -10.66 -4.96 10.65
CA ASN A 649 -10.74 -3.69 11.37
C ASN A 649 -10.65 -3.87 12.90
N LEU A 650 -11.24 -4.95 13.44
CA LEU A 650 -11.09 -5.30 14.86
C LEU A 650 -9.66 -5.70 15.23
N ALA A 651 -8.94 -6.40 14.35
CA ALA A 651 -7.53 -6.71 14.57
C ALA A 651 -6.64 -5.46 14.44
N ALA A 652 -6.95 -4.59 13.49
CA ALA A 652 -6.24 -3.35 13.21
C ALA A 652 -6.29 -2.38 14.40
N VAL A 653 -7.47 -2.19 14.99
CA VAL A 653 -7.60 -1.29 16.15
C VAL A 653 -6.86 -1.81 17.37
N LYS A 654 -6.89 -3.13 17.62
CA LYS A 654 -6.09 -3.75 18.68
C LYS A 654 -4.59 -3.58 18.46
N ALA A 655 -4.12 -3.74 17.21
CA ALA A 655 -2.72 -3.54 16.86
C ALA A 655 -2.29 -2.07 17.05
N LEU A 656 -3.15 -1.10 16.66
CA LEU A 656 -2.88 0.31 16.83
C LEU A 656 -2.86 0.73 18.31
N VAL A 657 -3.78 0.22 19.12
CA VAL A 657 -3.78 0.44 20.58
C VAL A 657 -2.49 -0.12 21.19
N SER A 658 -2.12 -1.36 20.86
CA SER A 658 -0.87 -1.96 21.34
C SER A 658 0.37 -1.17 20.92
N TYR A 659 0.39 -0.64 19.70
CA TYR A 659 1.47 0.23 19.23
C TYR A 659 1.52 1.53 20.05
N THR A 660 0.39 2.20 20.21
CA THR A 660 0.29 3.47 20.95
C THR A 660 0.73 3.31 22.39
N SER A 661 0.31 2.23 23.07
CA SER A 661 0.74 1.91 24.44
C SER A 661 2.22 1.57 24.58
N SER A 662 2.91 1.23 23.49
CA SER A 662 4.36 0.95 23.51
C SER A 662 5.23 2.21 23.41
N LEU A 663 4.63 3.34 23.00
CA LEU A 663 5.31 4.62 22.88
C LEU A 663 5.43 5.29 24.24
N LYS A 664 6.60 5.89 24.52
CA LYS A 664 6.86 6.55 25.82
C LYS A 664 6.24 7.94 25.94
N ASN A 665 6.18 8.69 24.85
CA ASN A 665 5.74 10.10 24.81
C ASN A 665 4.69 10.28 23.71
N VAL A 666 3.45 9.90 23.99
CA VAL A 666 2.32 10.08 23.06
C VAL A 666 1.65 11.42 23.37
N SER A 667 1.23 12.15 22.32
CA SER A 667 0.45 13.37 22.50
C SER A 667 -0.96 13.02 23.00
N HIS A 668 -1.53 13.85 23.88
CA HIS A 668 -2.89 13.63 24.38
C HIS A 668 -3.91 13.51 23.23
N THR A 669 -3.74 14.32 22.18
CA THR A 669 -4.55 14.26 20.96
C THR A 669 -4.47 12.89 20.27
N ALA A 670 -3.30 12.27 20.20
CA ALA A 670 -3.18 10.93 19.61
C ALA A 670 -3.89 9.88 20.46
N GLU A 671 -3.82 9.97 21.80
CA GLU A 671 -4.53 9.05 22.71
C GLU A 671 -6.05 9.18 22.56
N GLU A 672 -6.57 10.40 22.53
CA GLU A 672 -8.00 10.67 22.33
C GLU A 672 -8.50 10.12 20.97
N LEU A 673 -7.75 10.38 19.89
CA LEU A 673 -8.08 9.88 18.56
C LEU A 673 -8.10 8.35 18.50
N VAL A 674 -7.14 7.68 19.15
CA VAL A 674 -7.07 6.21 19.21
C VAL A 674 -8.22 5.65 20.06
N ALA A 675 -8.59 6.31 21.16
CA ALA A 675 -9.73 5.91 21.98
C ALA A 675 -11.06 6.05 21.21
N GLU A 676 -11.29 7.19 20.55
CA GLU A 676 -12.47 7.43 19.72
C GLU A 676 -12.55 6.44 18.56
N LEU A 677 -11.43 6.17 17.90
CA LEU A 677 -11.34 5.16 16.85
C LEU A 677 -11.70 3.77 17.37
N THR A 678 -11.23 3.42 18.58
CA THR A 678 -11.56 2.14 19.24
C THR A 678 -13.06 2.01 19.45
N THR A 679 -13.70 3.00 20.07
CA THR A 679 -15.15 2.99 20.27
C THR A 679 -15.90 2.93 18.93
N THR A 680 -15.45 3.66 17.91
CA THR A 680 -16.08 3.68 16.58
C THR A 680 -16.02 2.32 15.89
N VAL A 681 -14.87 1.65 15.94
CA VAL A 681 -14.65 0.35 15.30
C VAL A 681 -15.39 -0.75 16.04
N GLU A 682 -15.37 -0.75 17.38
CA GLU A 682 -16.10 -1.74 18.19
C GLU A 682 -17.62 -1.63 18.01
N ALA A 683 -18.15 -0.40 17.86
CA ALA A 683 -19.57 -0.17 17.63
C ALA A 683 -20.01 -0.57 16.22
N ASN A 684 -19.24 -0.22 15.18
CA ASN A 684 -19.55 -0.55 13.80
C ASN A 684 -18.27 -0.71 12.94
N PRO A 685 -17.70 -1.92 12.87
CA PRO A 685 -16.42 -2.18 12.20
C PRO A 685 -16.52 -2.27 10.66
N THR A 686 -17.71 -2.13 10.08
CA THR A 686 -17.95 -2.31 8.63
C THR A 686 -19.05 -1.35 8.16
N ASN A 687 -19.86 -1.73 7.16
CA ASN A 687 -21.03 -0.98 6.68
C ASN A 687 -20.73 0.42 6.17
N LYS A 688 -19.59 0.59 5.47
CA LYS A 688 -19.19 1.88 4.87
C LYS A 688 -19.10 3.02 5.89
N ASN A 689 -18.74 2.69 7.14
CA ASN A 689 -18.47 3.66 8.19
C ASN A 689 -17.22 4.52 7.85
N ILE A 690 -17.43 5.63 7.14
CA ILE A 690 -16.36 6.57 6.72
C ILE A 690 -15.64 7.19 7.92
N SER A 691 -16.25 7.23 9.11
CA SER A 691 -15.59 7.73 10.32
C SER A 691 -14.34 6.92 10.67
N ILE A 692 -14.30 5.61 10.38
CA ILE A 692 -13.09 4.79 10.55
C ILE A 692 -11.94 5.37 9.73
N PHE A 693 -12.18 5.68 8.44
CA PHE A 693 -11.14 6.26 7.59
C PHE A 693 -10.66 7.61 8.12
N ARG A 694 -11.58 8.50 8.49
CA ARG A 694 -11.25 9.84 9.04
C ARG A 694 -10.38 9.74 10.29
N LEU A 695 -10.79 8.90 11.24
CA LEU A 695 -10.09 8.74 12.52
C LEU A 695 -8.75 8.02 12.35
N VAL A 696 -8.66 7.01 11.48
CA VAL A 696 -7.39 6.33 11.17
C VAL A 696 -6.37 7.30 10.57
N MET A 697 -6.79 8.15 9.62
CA MET A 697 -5.88 9.15 9.05
C MET A 697 -5.49 10.24 10.06
N ALA A 698 -6.36 10.57 11.02
CA ALA A 698 -6.06 11.55 12.09
C ALA A 698 -5.05 10.96 13.07
N ALA A 699 -5.32 9.76 13.56
CA ALA A 699 -4.43 9.04 14.45
C ALA A 699 -3.07 8.79 13.78
N ASN A 700 -3.03 8.44 12.49
CA ASN A 700 -1.79 8.26 11.75
C ASN A 700 -0.94 9.54 11.70
N ALA A 701 -1.56 10.69 11.41
CA ALA A 701 -0.86 11.97 11.41
C ALA A 701 -0.33 12.32 12.81
N ALA A 702 -1.16 12.16 13.84
CA ALA A 702 -0.78 12.43 15.23
C ALA A 702 0.34 11.49 15.76
N LEU A 703 0.46 10.28 15.20
CA LEU A 703 1.48 9.28 15.53
C LEU A 703 2.69 9.32 14.59
N HIS A 704 2.76 10.28 13.65
CA HIS A 704 3.83 10.40 12.63
C HIS A 704 4.03 9.09 11.82
N GLY A 705 2.94 8.41 11.48
CA GLY A 705 2.96 7.16 10.72
C GLY A 705 2.99 7.35 9.21
N ILE A 706 3.46 6.33 8.49
CA ILE A 706 3.43 6.27 7.03
C ILE A 706 2.03 5.87 6.58
N ALA A 707 1.34 6.73 5.83
CA ALA A 707 0.04 6.44 5.28
C ALA A 707 0.12 5.80 3.88
N VAL A 708 -0.50 4.64 3.72
CA VAL A 708 -0.65 3.93 2.44
C VAL A 708 -2.14 3.79 2.12
N LEU A 709 -2.59 4.45 1.06
CA LEU A 709 -3.97 4.37 0.58
C LEU A 709 -4.06 3.46 -0.64
N CYS A 710 -4.90 2.43 -0.57
CA CYS A 710 -5.00 1.45 -1.63
C CYS A 710 -6.41 0.98 -1.97
N CYS A 711 -6.56 0.48 -3.19
CA CYS A 711 -7.77 -0.22 -3.66
C CYS A 711 -7.34 -1.29 -4.67
N LYS A 712 -8.24 -1.84 -5.49
CA LYS A 712 -7.87 -2.85 -6.50
C LYS A 712 -6.70 -2.45 -7.40
N SER A 713 -6.71 -1.24 -7.96
CA SER A 713 -5.70 -0.77 -8.93
C SER A 713 -4.99 0.52 -8.52
N GLY A 714 -5.28 1.07 -7.33
CA GLY A 714 -4.67 2.31 -6.86
C GLY A 714 -5.13 3.58 -7.59
N LYS A 715 -6.15 3.49 -8.45
CA LYS A 715 -6.63 4.60 -9.29
C LYS A 715 -7.88 5.24 -8.73
N ASP A 716 -9.07 4.66 -8.92
CA ASP A 716 -10.35 5.38 -8.76
C ASP A 716 -10.71 5.65 -7.30
N ARG A 717 -10.98 4.61 -6.50
CA ARG A 717 -11.31 4.73 -5.07
C ARG A 717 -10.17 5.36 -4.26
N THR A 718 -8.93 5.03 -4.61
CA THR A 718 -7.75 5.65 -4.00
C THR A 718 -7.72 7.16 -4.26
N SER A 719 -8.09 7.61 -5.46
CA SER A 719 -8.17 9.06 -5.75
C SER A 719 -9.28 9.75 -4.97
N MET A 720 -10.42 9.06 -4.75
CA MET A 720 -11.48 9.61 -3.90
C MET A 720 -11.04 9.73 -2.44
N ALA A 721 -10.27 8.76 -1.94
CA ALA A 721 -9.74 8.76 -0.58
C ALA A 721 -8.67 9.83 -0.36
N ILE A 722 -7.67 9.94 -1.25
CA ILE A 722 -6.57 10.90 -1.10
C ILE A 722 -7.08 12.34 -1.17
N THR A 723 -7.96 12.66 -2.13
CA THR A 723 -8.53 14.01 -2.22
C THR A 723 -9.43 14.34 -1.04
N TYR A 724 -10.07 13.33 -0.43
CA TYR A 724 -10.86 13.54 0.79
C TYR A 724 -9.97 13.84 2.00
N GLU A 725 -8.84 13.15 2.10
CA GLU A 725 -7.80 13.41 3.10
C GLU A 725 -7.16 14.79 2.91
N GLU A 726 -6.78 15.15 1.68
CA GLU A 726 -6.25 16.48 1.36
C GLU A 726 -7.27 17.59 1.69
N GLY A 727 -8.56 17.35 1.42
CA GLY A 727 -9.64 18.24 1.84
C GLY A 727 -9.71 18.43 3.35
N ARG A 728 -9.50 17.36 4.14
CA ARG A 728 -9.43 17.44 5.60
C ARG A 728 -8.26 18.32 6.04
N ILE A 729 -7.08 18.12 5.46
CA ILE A 729 -5.89 18.91 5.76
C ILE A 729 -6.13 20.39 5.45
N ILE A 730 -6.77 20.71 4.31
CA ILE A 730 -7.17 22.09 3.96
C ILE A 730 -8.07 22.67 5.05
N ARG A 731 -9.06 21.88 5.50
CA ARG A 731 -9.98 22.29 6.55
C ARG A 731 -9.27 22.58 7.87
N GLU A 732 -8.38 21.70 8.29
CA GLU A 732 -7.64 21.81 9.56
C GLU A 732 -6.65 22.98 9.55
N ASN A 733 -5.92 23.19 8.45
CA ASN A 733 -4.92 24.26 8.38
C ASN A 733 -5.53 25.64 8.10
N CYS A 734 -6.57 25.71 7.26
CA CYS A 734 -7.07 26.99 6.76
C CYS A 734 -8.41 27.43 7.36
N GLY A 735 -9.06 26.58 8.17
CA GLY A 735 -10.30 26.91 8.86
C GLY A 735 -11.52 27.05 7.93
N VAL A 736 -11.59 26.25 6.87
CA VAL A 736 -12.70 26.29 5.90
C VAL A 736 -13.94 25.56 6.41
N THR A 737 -15.13 25.90 5.92
CA THR A 737 -16.36 25.17 6.26
C THR A 737 -16.40 23.80 5.57
N ALA A 738 -17.29 22.91 6.03
CA ALA A 738 -17.48 21.60 5.38
C ALA A 738 -18.00 21.72 3.94
N GLU A 739 -18.77 22.76 3.64
CA GLU A 739 -19.27 23.06 2.30
C GLU A 739 -18.13 23.51 1.37
N GLN A 740 -17.32 24.48 1.83
CA GLN A 740 -16.11 24.94 1.11
C GLN A 740 -15.12 23.81 0.86
N MET A 741 -14.89 22.95 1.87
CA MET A 741 -14.09 21.73 1.70
C MET A 741 -14.65 20.84 0.59
N GLY A 742 -15.98 20.68 0.51
CA GLY A 742 -16.64 19.90 -0.53
C GLY A 742 -16.35 20.43 -1.94
N GLU A 743 -16.44 21.75 -2.13
CA GLU A 743 -16.13 22.41 -3.41
C GLU A 743 -14.65 22.28 -3.78
N MET A 744 -13.75 22.46 -2.83
CA MET A 744 -12.31 22.28 -3.02
C MET A 744 -11.96 20.84 -3.42
N ILE A 745 -12.57 19.82 -2.77
CA ILE A 745 -12.40 18.41 -3.15
C ILE A 745 -12.88 18.16 -4.57
N VAL A 746 -14.00 18.77 -4.99
CA VAL A 746 -14.49 18.67 -6.37
C VAL A 746 -13.45 19.21 -7.36
N CYS A 747 -12.81 20.34 -7.04
CA CYS A 747 -11.72 20.91 -7.84
C CYS A 747 -10.52 19.94 -7.91
N LEU A 748 -10.03 19.46 -6.77
CA LEU A 748 -8.93 18.49 -6.70
C LEU A 748 -9.23 17.22 -7.50
N ARG A 749 -10.47 16.72 -7.48
CA ARG A 749 -10.84 15.53 -8.26
C ARG A 749 -10.95 15.77 -9.75
N ARG A 750 -11.31 16.99 -10.17
CA ARG A 750 -11.54 17.37 -11.57
C ARG A 750 -10.24 17.74 -12.28
N GLU A 751 -9.39 18.52 -11.63
CA GLU A 751 -8.17 19.11 -12.21
C GLU A 751 -6.86 18.57 -11.58
N GLY A 752 -7.01 17.64 -10.62
CA GLY A 752 -6.00 16.91 -9.86
C GLY A 752 -4.89 16.22 -10.63
N VAL A 753 -3.76 16.02 -9.95
CA VAL A 753 -2.70 15.09 -10.40
C VAL A 753 -3.23 13.65 -10.55
N ARG A 754 -4.29 13.29 -9.81
CA ARG A 754 -4.95 11.98 -9.89
C ARG A 754 -5.66 11.73 -11.23
N ARG A 755 -6.01 12.77 -11.98
CA ARG A 755 -6.51 12.66 -13.36
C ARG A 755 -5.40 12.25 -14.33
N GLU A 756 -4.18 12.73 -14.08
CA GLU A 756 -2.99 12.27 -14.80
C GLU A 756 -2.65 10.82 -14.46
N ASN A 757 -2.87 10.37 -13.22
CA ASN A 757 -2.75 8.94 -12.88
C ASN A 757 -3.66 8.08 -13.77
N CYS A 758 -4.93 8.48 -13.96
CA CYS A 758 -5.82 7.80 -14.89
C CYS A 758 -5.25 7.79 -16.31
N ARG A 759 -4.80 8.95 -16.81
CA ARG A 759 -4.21 9.04 -18.16
C ARG A 759 -2.99 8.13 -18.33
N LYS A 760 -2.07 8.10 -17.35
CA LYS A 760 -0.89 7.23 -17.39
C LYS A 760 -1.25 5.74 -17.36
N ASN A 761 -2.34 5.35 -16.70
CA ASN A 761 -2.75 3.93 -16.62
C ASN A 761 -3.52 3.45 -17.85
N ILE A 762 -4.46 4.26 -18.36
CA ILE A 762 -5.46 3.81 -19.36
C ILE A 762 -5.55 4.73 -20.59
N GLY A 763 -4.65 5.69 -20.73
CA GLY A 763 -4.61 6.66 -21.85
C GLY A 763 -5.66 7.77 -21.76
N ARG A 764 -6.54 7.77 -20.75
CA ARG A 764 -7.61 8.76 -20.56
C ARG A 764 -7.64 9.29 -19.14
N ALA A 765 -7.80 10.60 -18.98
CA ALA A 765 -8.11 11.22 -17.71
C ALA A 765 -9.59 11.03 -17.38
N LEU A 766 -10.02 9.81 -17.06
CA LEU A 766 -11.38 9.51 -16.64
C LEU A 766 -11.35 8.43 -15.55
N TYR A 767 -12.15 8.61 -14.51
CA TYR A 767 -12.35 7.59 -13.49
C TYR A 767 -13.28 6.49 -14.03
N SER A 768 -13.01 5.25 -13.62
CA SER A 768 -13.76 4.06 -14.01
C SER A 768 -14.91 3.78 -13.03
N PHE A 769 -15.94 4.63 -13.04
CA PHE A 769 -17.19 4.40 -12.32
C PHE A 769 -18.37 4.30 -13.28
N SER A 770 -19.32 3.38 -13.03
CA SER A 770 -20.57 3.33 -13.77
C SER A 770 -21.63 4.26 -13.14
N PRO A 771 -22.56 4.84 -13.92
CA PRO A 771 -23.66 5.65 -13.36
C PRO A 771 -24.49 4.89 -12.31
N PHE A 772 -24.65 3.57 -12.49
CA PHE A 772 -25.32 2.72 -11.50
C PHE A 772 -24.53 2.65 -10.18
N GLN A 773 -23.19 2.51 -10.25
CA GLN A 773 -22.32 2.45 -9.07
C GLN A 773 -22.44 3.66 -8.15
N MET A 774 -22.70 4.84 -8.72
CA MET A 774 -22.79 6.11 -7.98
C MET A 774 -23.84 6.11 -6.87
N HIS A 775 -24.92 5.32 -7.02
CA HIS A 775 -25.98 5.21 -6.01
C HIS A 775 -25.51 4.55 -4.71
N PHE A 776 -24.47 3.71 -4.79
CA PHE A 776 -23.99 2.90 -3.66
C PHE A 776 -22.70 3.44 -3.02
N ILE A 777 -22.15 4.52 -3.57
CA ILE A 777 -20.95 5.18 -3.06
C ILE A 777 -21.37 6.32 -2.10
N PRO A 778 -20.75 6.44 -0.91
CA PRO A 778 -20.95 7.58 -0.01
C PRO A 778 -20.75 8.89 -0.75
N LYS A 779 -21.53 9.94 -0.41
CA LYS A 779 -21.50 11.22 -1.13
C LYS A 779 -20.08 11.79 -1.19
N GLU A 780 -19.33 11.65 -0.10
CA GLU A 780 -17.95 12.09 0.04
C GLU A 780 -16.98 11.40 -0.91
N PHE A 781 -17.28 10.19 -1.39
CA PHE A 781 -16.44 9.40 -2.30
C PHE A 781 -16.92 9.43 -3.75
N ARG A 782 -17.88 10.28 -4.09
CA ARG A 782 -18.39 10.39 -5.47
C ARG A 782 -17.45 11.25 -6.33
N PRO A 783 -17.05 10.79 -7.52
CA PRO A 783 -16.37 11.64 -8.50
C PRO A 783 -17.31 12.75 -9.01
N PRO A 784 -16.78 13.92 -9.40
CA PRO A 784 -17.57 14.98 -10.03
C PRO A 784 -18.18 14.55 -11.37
N SER A 785 -19.34 15.10 -11.72
CA SER A 785 -19.96 14.89 -13.04
C SER A 785 -19.01 15.24 -14.19
N GLY A 786 -19.03 14.45 -15.26
CA GLY A 786 -18.14 14.61 -16.42
C GLY A 786 -16.71 14.07 -16.22
N THR A 787 -16.36 13.59 -15.02
CA THR A 787 -15.00 13.07 -14.74
C THR A 787 -14.89 11.54 -14.75
N PHE A 788 -16.00 10.82 -14.93
CA PHE A 788 -16.07 9.35 -14.90
C PHE A 788 -16.90 8.79 -16.06
N ALA A 789 -16.66 7.54 -16.44
CA ALA A 789 -17.46 6.85 -17.44
C ALA A 789 -17.48 5.32 -17.23
N GLN A 790 -18.55 4.69 -17.74
CA GLN A 790 -18.72 3.24 -17.72
C GLN A 790 -17.85 2.56 -18.79
N GLY A 791 -17.43 1.31 -18.53
CA GLY A 791 -16.71 0.48 -19.51
C GLY A 791 -15.23 0.85 -19.68
N ILE A 792 -14.71 1.73 -18.83
CA ILE A 792 -13.29 2.03 -18.75
C ILE A 792 -12.58 0.91 -17.98
N SER A 793 -11.37 0.56 -18.41
CA SER A 793 -10.56 -0.41 -17.69
C SER A 793 -10.19 0.12 -16.29
N SER A 794 -10.48 -0.66 -15.25
CA SER A 794 -10.17 -0.32 -13.85
C SER A 794 -8.74 -0.65 -13.45
#